data_AF-A0A0B7A0D2-F1
#
_entry.id   AF-A0A0B7A0D2-F1
#
_cell.length_a   1.000
_cell.length_b   1.000
_cell.length_c   1.000
_cell.angle_alpha   90.00
_cell.angle_beta   90.00
_cell.angle_gamma   90.00
#
_symmetry.space_group_name_H-M   'P 1'
#
loop_
_entity.id
_entity.type
_entity.pdbx_description
1 polymer ?
#
loop_
_entity_poly.entity_id
_entity_poly.type
_entity_poly.pdbx_seq_one_letter_code
_entity_poly.pdbx_strand_id
1 'polypeptide(L)'
;WHRLYVKQWEDALSAHGAKIGIPYWDWSTSFTALPTLVTEEINNPFHHGTIYNGEITTRAPRDKLFNDPEFGRTSFFYRQILLAFEQTDYCDFEVQFEITHNAIHSWTGGQSPYGMSSLEYTAYDPLFLIHHSNVDRQFAIWQALQKFRGLPYNSANCAVQLLHQPMRPFSDDDNINPTTRAHSRASDAFNYDSLNYQYDDLNFHGLTIAELNDFLESRKEKERIFAEFLLHGIGSSADVTFDLCDSHDQCEFAGTFAVLGGPLEMPWAFDRLFKYDVTDVFSKLHLRPDSQYHIVHHIVSVNGTELDSHLIKSPSVLLVPGVKNYYEKISAKTVEHRDTLIRKDINDLTQNEAANLREALNKIQQDQGPNGFESIAGFHGAPFKCPETGNDKYACCVHGMAIFPHWHRLLTVQFEQALKSQGAKVGVPYWDWTAPIRKIPSLFGESANFNPFHSYTISFASQRTTRNINSELYNPHKINGYNYLYYLALSTLEEDNFCDFEVQYEVLHNEIHGLIGGNGTFSMATLDYSAFDPFFMIHHSSIDRIWAIWQELQKLRHKPFNSAHCAGHILEDPLHPFNYAEINKNDLTRLNSQPSSVFDYSHFGYQFDKLELNGHDVKEIDEIIHRLRNNERVYLGLVLFGQQSSLDINIDLIDGAGQAHTAGNFHVLGGEKEMPWAYERLFKYDISDVVKKYGITTDRPVKVKVTSTYYNGKPFQEYTDEVVIVERHAHSDYDIVIIPFSTTNTLVPKIVVKKGTRIEFVTSDLTEPLEDLGSYTTMKKCKIPPFSYNSYAFNRVHKLSPGDYFFVPKNVELCKSGRGIQITVEDE
;
A
#
# COMPACT_ATOMS: atom_id res chain seq x y z
N TRP A 1 20.10 1.70 11.22
CA TRP A 1 20.98 0.61 10.75
C TRP A 1 20.28 -0.75 10.83
N HIS A 2 19.89 -1.22 12.03
CA HIS A 2 19.29 -2.54 12.23
C HIS A 2 18.06 -2.85 11.35
N ARG A 3 17.20 -1.86 11.09
CA ARG A 3 16.08 -1.99 10.12
C ARG A 3 16.53 -2.49 8.74
N LEU A 4 17.62 -1.93 8.18
CA LEU A 4 18.16 -2.39 6.90
C LEU A 4 18.83 -3.76 7.01
N TYR A 5 19.42 -4.09 8.17
CA TYR A 5 20.02 -5.39 8.41
C TYR A 5 18.98 -6.51 8.42
N VAL A 6 17.85 -6.31 9.11
CA VAL A 6 16.71 -7.23 9.08
C VAL A 6 16.18 -7.37 7.66
N LYS A 7 16.02 -6.24 6.95
CA LYS A 7 15.55 -6.26 5.56
C LYS A 7 16.47 -7.04 4.62
N GLN A 8 17.79 -6.89 4.77
CA GLN A 8 18.77 -7.66 4.00
C GLN A 8 18.57 -9.16 4.16
N TRP A 9 18.34 -9.61 5.39
CA TRP A 9 18.06 -11.01 5.71
C TRP A 9 16.71 -11.48 5.19
N GLU A 10 15.69 -10.64 5.30
CA GLU A 10 14.35 -10.95 4.81
C GLU A 10 14.35 -11.17 3.29
N ASP A 11 15.01 -10.31 2.52
CA ASP A 11 15.13 -10.47 1.07
C ASP A 11 15.92 -11.73 0.70
N ALA A 12 16.95 -12.08 1.47
CA ALA A 12 17.69 -13.32 1.28
C ALA A 12 16.80 -14.56 1.52
N LEU A 13 16.02 -14.56 2.61
CA LEU A 13 15.05 -15.63 2.89
C LEU A 13 13.99 -15.73 1.79
N SER A 14 13.51 -14.59 1.29
CA SER A 14 12.53 -14.50 0.22
C SER A 14 13.06 -15.06 -1.09
N ALA A 15 14.32 -14.77 -1.44
CA ALA A 15 15.02 -15.37 -2.58
C ALA A 15 15.17 -16.91 -2.45
N HIS A 16 15.18 -17.43 -1.22
CA HIS A 16 15.16 -18.87 -0.92
C HIS A 16 13.75 -19.46 -0.77
N GLY A 17 12.70 -18.71 -1.08
CA GLY A 17 11.32 -19.18 -1.14
C GLY A 17 10.50 -18.97 0.14
N ALA A 18 11.00 -18.19 1.12
CA ALA A 18 10.18 -17.73 2.22
C ALA A 18 9.05 -16.83 1.71
N LYS A 19 7.83 -17.11 2.17
CA LYS A 19 6.61 -16.34 1.80
C LYS A 19 6.16 -15.34 2.86
N ILE A 20 6.74 -15.43 4.05
CA ILE A 20 6.41 -14.60 5.21
C ILE A 20 7.69 -13.87 5.59
N GLY A 21 7.56 -12.59 5.96
CA GLY A 21 8.65 -11.80 6.52
C GLY A 21 9.22 -12.40 7.82
N ILE A 22 10.27 -11.78 8.35
CA ILE A 22 10.91 -12.29 9.57
C ILE A 22 9.94 -12.17 10.76
N PRO A 23 9.61 -13.27 11.46
CA PRO A 23 8.71 -13.20 12.61
C PRO A 23 9.32 -12.39 13.75
N TYR A 24 8.50 -11.65 14.49
CA TYR A 24 8.93 -10.91 15.67
C TYR A 24 8.59 -11.65 16.96
N TRP A 25 9.46 -11.55 17.96
CA TRP A 25 9.17 -12.02 19.32
C TRP A 25 8.84 -10.84 20.23
N ASP A 26 7.56 -10.71 20.59
CA ASP A 26 7.11 -9.65 21.50
C ASP A 26 7.50 -9.94 22.96
N TRP A 27 8.77 -9.69 23.27
CA TRP A 27 9.35 -9.79 24.61
C TRP A 27 8.87 -8.68 25.57
N SER A 28 8.04 -7.74 25.11
CA SER A 28 7.38 -6.80 26.02
C SER A 28 6.23 -7.45 26.79
N THR A 29 5.73 -8.59 26.30
CA THR A 29 4.73 -9.42 26.99
C THR A 29 5.41 -10.41 27.94
N SER A 30 4.69 -10.91 28.94
CA SER A 30 5.25 -11.91 29.84
C SER A 30 5.42 -13.26 29.13
N PHE A 31 6.60 -13.85 29.23
CA PHE A 31 6.91 -15.17 28.67
C PHE A 31 7.68 -16.02 29.69
N THR A 32 7.52 -17.34 29.63
CA THR A 32 8.14 -18.31 30.55
C THR A 32 9.30 -19.08 29.93
N ALA A 33 9.48 -18.96 28.62
CA ALA A 33 10.54 -19.59 27.86
C ALA A 33 10.82 -18.78 26.59
N LEU A 34 11.95 -19.07 25.93
CA LEU A 34 12.23 -18.57 24.59
C LEU A 34 11.23 -19.16 23.57
N PRO A 35 11.01 -18.49 22.41
CA PRO A 35 10.10 -18.99 21.38
C PRO A 35 10.46 -20.41 20.92
N THR A 36 9.46 -21.28 20.74
CA THR A 36 9.68 -22.66 20.29
C THR A 36 10.44 -22.74 18.98
N LEU A 37 10.22 -21.77 18.08
CA LEU A 37 10.94 -21.63 16.82
C LEU A 37 12.46 -21.64 17.01
N VAL A 38 12.99 -21.16 18.14
CA VAL A 38 14.44 -21.12 18.39
C VAL A 38 14.92 -22.14 19.40
N THR A 39 14.04 -22.94 20.02
CA THR A 39 14.41 -23.93 21.04
C THR A 39 14.28 -25.38 20.56
N GLU A 40 13.56 -25.65 19.47
CA GLU A 40 13.48 -26.99 18.90
C GLU A 40 14.86 -27.42 18.38
N GLU A 41 15.41 -28.53 18.87
CA GLU A 41 16.79 -28.96 18.56
C GLU A 41 16.89 -29.73 17.24
N ILE A 42 15.83 -30.42 16.85
CA ILE A 42 15.85 -31.37 15.74
C ILE A 42 15.51 -30.65 14.44
N ASN A 43 16.44 -30.68 13.48
CA ASN A 43 16.23 -30.16 12.12
C ASN A 43 15.72 -28.70 12.08
N ASN A 44 16.26 -27.86 12.97
CA ASN A 44 15.83 -26.48 13.11
C ASN A 44 16.97 -25.48 12.84
N PRO A 45 16.95 -24.79 11.69
CA PRO A 45 17.94 -23.75 11.37
C PRO A 45 17.91 -22.55 12.31
N PHE A 46 16.84 -22.34 13.09
CA PHE A 46 16.70 -21.23 14.04
C PHE A 46 17.28 -21.54 15.43
N HIS A 47 17.66 -22.79 15.69
CA HIS A 47 18.25 -23.18 16.98
C HIS A 47 19.65 -22.57 17.18
N HIS A 48 20.50 -22.64 16.17
CA HIS A 48 21.88 -22.16 16.20
C HIS A 48 22.40 -21.85 14.80
N GLY A 49 23.38 -20.96 14.72
CA GLY A 49 24.16 -20.68 13.52
C GLY A 49 25.61 -21.16 13.66
N THR A 50 26.26 -21.43 12.53
CA THR A 50 27.70 -21.73 12.47
C THR A 50 28.48 -20.44 12.21
N ILE A 51 29.47 -20.17 13.03
CA ILE A 51 30.35 -19.01 12.94
C ILE A 51 31.52 -19.32 11.99
N TYR A 52 32.11 -18.30 11.36
CA TYR A 52 33.22 -18.45 10.41
C TYR A 52 34.44 -19.20 10.95
N ASN A 53 34.62 -19.21 12.28
CA ASN A 53 35.70 -19.93 12.97
C ASN A 53 35.37 -21.42 13.23
N GLY A 54 34.19 -21.90 12.82
CA GLY A 54 33.72 -23.27 12.99
C GLY A 54 32.93 -23.54 14.29
N GLU A 55 32.86 -22.57 15.20
CA GLU A 55 32.06 -22.67 16.42
C GLU A 55 30.55 -22.50 16.12
N ILE A 56 29.71 -22.95 17.05
CA ILE A 56 28.26 -22.73 16.98
C ILE A 56 27.82 -21.66 17.96
N THR A 57 26.77 -20.92 17.62
CA THR A 57 26.18 -19.96 18.54
C THR A 57 25.58 -20.65 19.75
N THR A 58 25.66 -20.01 20.90
CA THR A 58 25.24 -20.58 22.19
C THR A 58 24.51 -19.55 23.02
N ARG A 59 23.47 -19.99 23.74
CA ARG A 59 22.65 -19.14 24.60
C ARG A 59 22.75 -19.63 26.04
N ALA A 60 22.89 -18.72 26.99
CA ALA A 60 22.84 -19.01 28.42
C ALA A 60 21.87 -18.05 29.11
N PRO A 61 20.54 -18.20 28.88
CA PRO A 61 19.55 -17.25 29.36
C PRO A 61 19.63 -17.05 30.87
N ARG A 62 19.61 -15.79 31.31
CA ARG A 62 19.62 -15.42 32.74
C ARG A 62 18.24 -15.63 33.34
N ASP A 63 18.16 -16.04 34.61
CA ASP A 63 16.88 -16.24 35.31
C ASP A 63 16.00 -14.98 35.33
N LYS A 64 16.61 -13.78 35.37
CA LYS A 64 15.91 -12.49 35.32
C LYS A 64 15.06 -12.31 34.04
N LEU A 65 15.40 -13.01 32.96
CA LEU A 65 14.66 -12.97 31.70
C LEU A 65 13.25 -13.56 31.83
N PHE A 66 13.09 -14.58 32.68
CA PHE A 66 11.82 -15.30 32.86
C PHE A 66 11.14 -15.00 34.20
N ASN A 67 11.91 -14.56 35.19
CA ASN A 67 11.45 -14.27 36.56
C ASN A 67 11.48 -12.76 36.83
N ASP A 68 10.86 -11.98 35.97
CA ASP A 68 10.59 -10.58 36.26
C ASP A 68 9.71 -10.51 37.53
N PRO A 69 10.17 -9.89 38.64
CA PRO A 69 9.39 -9.82 39.89
C PRO A 69 8.07 -9.06 39.73
N GLU A 70 7.90 -8.34 38.62
CA GLU A 70 6.74 -7.55 38.27
C GLU A 70 6.02 -8.17 37.05
N PHE A 71 4.85 -8.78 37.26
CA PHE A 71 4.11 -9.49 36.19
C PHE A 71 3.15 -8.57 35.41
N GLY A 72 3.02 -8.82 34.10
CA GLY A 72 2.05 -8.12 33.25
C GLY A 72 2.41 -6.65 33.03
N ARG A 73 1.50 -5.73 33.38
CA ARG A 73 1.64 -4.28 33.13
C ARG A 73 2.70 -3.56 33.97
N THR A 74 3.44 -4.29 34.79
CA THR A 74 4.55 -3.76 35.59
C THR A 74 5.90 -4.33 35.17
N SER A 75 5.94 -5.27 34.21
CA SER A 75 7.20 -5.87 33.75
C SER A 75 8.24 -4.83 33.31
N PHE A 76 9.51 -5.11 33.58
CA PHE A 76 10.67 -4.32 33.18
C PHE A 76 10.60 -3.93 31.70
N PHE A 77 10.50 -4.90 30.79
CA PHE A 77 10.48 -4.64 29.36
C PHE A 77 9.30 -3.75 28.95
N TYR A 78 8.13 -4.03 29.51
CA TYR A 78 6.92 -3.23 29.30
C TYR A 78 7.09 -1.79 29.77
N ARG A 79 7.62 -1.56 30.97
CA ARG A 79 7.81 -0.21 31.52
C ARG A 79 8.83 0.60 30.73
N GLN A 80 9.95 -0.01 30.34
CA GLN A 80 11.00 0.66 29.59
C GLN A 80 10.52 1.04 28.18
N ILE A 81 9.84 0.13 27.47
CA ILE A 81 9.32 0.46 26.13
C ILE A 81 8.17 1.47 26.19
N LEU A 82 7.31 1.43 27.21
CA LEU A 82 6.32 2.49 27.43
C LEU A 82 6.99 3.85 27.62
N LEU A 83 8.08 3.93 28.38
CA LEU A 83 8.82 5.18 28.57
C LEU A 83 9.43 5.67 27.25
N ALA A 84 9.86 4.77 26.35
CA ALA A 84 10.26 5.14 25.00
C ALA A 84 9.08 5.69 24.19
N PHE A 85 7.92 5.01 24.20
CA PHE A 85 6.70 5.46 23.50
C PHE A 85 6.13 6.79 24.02
N GLU A 86 6.45 7.14 25.27
CA GLU A 86 6.09 8.41 25.85
C GLU A 86 6.86 9.60 25.25
N GLN A 87 8.01 9.38 24.61
CA GLN A 87 8.86 10.43 24.04
C GLN A 87 8.30 10.94 22.71
N THR A 88 8.27 12.26 22.56
CA THR A 88 7.80 12.93 21.33
C THR A 88 8.93 13.26 20.36
N ASP A 89 10.16 13.38 20.86
CA ASP A 89 11.35 13.62 20.03
C ASP A 89 12.05 12.29 19.71
N TYR A 90 12.48 12.13 18.45
CA TYR A 90 13.10 10.90 17.98
C TYR A 90 14.35 10.52 18.77
N CYS A 91 15.23 11.47 19.10
CA CYS A 91 16.47 11.13 19.79
C CYS A 91 16.24 10.94 21.30
N ASP A 92 15.13 11.40 21.88
CA ASP A 92 14.74 11.03 23.26
C ASP A 92 14.20 9.60 23.28
N PHE A 93 13.39 9.26 22.27
CA PHE A 93 12.89 7.90 22.05
C PHE A 93 14.05 6.91 21.88
N GLU A 94 15.00 7.23 21.00
CA GLU A 94 16.08 6.34 20.60
C GLU A 94 16.96 5.89 21.77
N VAL A 95 17.32 6.80 22.69
CA VAL A 95 18.12 6.44 23.88
C VAL A 95 17.40 5.45 24.79
N GLN A 96 16.11 5.66 25.06
CA GLN A 96 15.35 4.70 25.89
C GLN A 96 15.19 3.36 25.18
N PHE A 97 14.97 3.44 23.88
CA PHE A 97 14.70 2.31 23.01
C PHE A 97 15.92 1.40 22.84
N GLU A 98 17.10 1.95 22.56
CA GLU A 98 18.35 1.19 22.41
C GLU A 98 18.74 0.50 23.72
N ILE A 99 18.62 1.18 24.86
CA ILE A 99 18.96 0.57 26.16
C ILE A 99 17.99 -0.57 26.53
N THR A 100 16.71 -0.44 26.17
CA THR A 100 15.74 -1.54 26.34
C THR A 100 16.09 -2.73 25.45
N HIS A 101 16.49 -2.47 24.20
CA HIS A 101 16.95 -3.46 23.23
C HIS A 101 18.14 -4.27 23.77
N ASN A 102 19.14 -3.61 24.36
CA ASN A 102 20.34 -4.25 24.91
C ASN A 102 20.05 -5.30 26.00
N ALA A 103 18.95 -5.18 26.74
CA ALA A 103 18.62 -6.11 27.80
C ALA A 103 18.34 -7.52 27.27
N ILE A 104 17.70 -7.66 26.10
CA ILE A 104 17.46 -8.98 25.49
C ILE A 104 18.77 -9.64 25.05
N HIS A 105 19.69 -8.86 24.50
CA HIS A 105 21.03 -9.31 24.15
C HIS A 105 21.77 -9.89 25.35
N SER A 106 21.89 -9.08 26.41
CA SER A 106 22.60 -9.47 27.64
C SER A 106 21.95 -10.67 28.34
N TRP A 107 20.63 -10.67 28.44
CA TRP A 107 19.92 -11.69 29.22
C TRP A 107 19.74 -13.00 28.47
N THR A 108 19.69 -12.99 27.14
CA THR A 108 19.60 -14.24 26.36
C THR A 108 20.97 -14.87 26.14
N GLY A 109 21.98 -14.06 25.79
CA GLY A 109 23.35 -14.55 25.63
C GLY A 109 23.99 -14.96 26.96
N GLY A 110 23.68 -14.23 28.03
CA GLY A 110 24.23 -14.47 29.36
C GLY A 110 25.75 -14.46 29.35
N GLN A 111 26.35 -15.45 30.02
CA GLN A 111 27.80 -15.62 30.11
C GLN A 111 28.42 -16.30 28.88
N SER A 112 27.61 -16.64 27.86
CA SER A 112 28.11 -17.29 26.67
C SER A 112 29.02 -16.37 25.85
N PRO A 113 30.22 -16.81 25.45
CA PRO A 113 31.10 -16.02 24.58
C PRO A 113 30.59 -15.92 23.14
N TYR A 114 29.79 -16.89 22.67
CA TYR A 114 29.28 -16.97 21.29
C TYR A 114 27.76 -16.73 21.24
N GLY A 115 27.24 -15.95 22.17
CA GLY A 115 25.81 -15.66 22.31
C GLY A 115 25.45 -14.22 21.98
N MET A 116 24.17 -13.91 22.17
CA MET A 116 23.62 -12.57 21.91
C MET A 116 24.22 -11.45 22.78
N SER A 117 24.94 -11.79 23.84
CA SER A 117 25.54 -10.83 24.78
C SER A 117 26.87 -10.25 24.27
N SER A 118 27.46 -10.81 23.21
CA SER A 118 28.66 -10.27 22.54
C SER A 118 28.26 -9.57 21.23
N LEU A 119 28.75 -8.34 21.06
CA LEU A 119 28.53 -7.56 19.84
C LEU A 119 29.06 -8.24 18.58
N GLU A 120 30.16 -8.99 18.69
CA GLU A 120 30.84 -9.68 17.59
C GLU A 120 30.05 -10.89 17.07
N TYR A 121 29.38 -11.60 17.98
CA TYR A 121 28.77 -12.90 17.65
C TYR A 121 27.24 -12.87 17.63
N THR A 122 26.61 -11.84 18.21
CA THR A 122 25.16 -11.78 18.35
C THR A 122 24.40 -11.98 17.03
N ALA A 123 24.91 -11.43 15.93
CA ALA A 123 24.28 -11.52 14.61
C ALA A 123 24.29 -12.92 13.97
N TYR A 124 25.10 -13.85 14.48
CA TYR A 124 25.12 -15.24 13.99
C TYR A 124 23.98 -16.07 14.56
N ASP A 125 23.41 -15.65 15.70
CA ASP A 125 22.34 -16.38 16.34
C ASP A 125 21.00 -16.05 15.64
N PRO A 126 20.24 -17.03 15.11
CA PRO A 126 18.97 -16.74 14.44
C PRO A 126 17.94 -15.99 15.29
N LEU A 127 18.02 -16.08 16.62
CA LEU A 127 17.17 -15.29 17.53
C LEU A 127 17.43 -13.78 17.40
N PHE A 128 18.61 -13.37 16.93
CA PHE A 128 18.92 -11.98 16.60
C PHE A 128 17.90 -11.39 15.64
N LEU A 129 17.56 -12.11 14.56
CA LEU A 129 16.63 -11.62 13.54
C LEU A 129 15.22 -11.44 14.10
N ILE A 130 14.79 -12.39 14.93
CA ILE A 130 13.47 -12.37 15.56
C ILE A 130 13.38 -11.24 16.60
N HIS A 131 14.45 -11.04 17.36
CA HIS A 131 14.56 -9.91 18.29
C HIS A 131 14.53 -8.58 17.54
N HIS A 132 15.30 -8.44 16.46
CA HIS A 132 15.37 -7.20 15.70
C HIS A 132 14.12 -6.90 14.86
N SER A 133 13.38 -7.93 14.44
CA SER A 133 12.04 -7.76 13.89
C SER A 133 11.09 -7.18 14.94
N ASN A 134 11.17 -7.60 16.22
CA ASN A 134 10.39 -6.95 17.28
C ASN A 134 10.86 -5.52 17.59
N VAL A 135 12.18 -5.29 17.66
CA VAL A 135 12.76 -3.95 17.83
C VAL A 135 12.19 -3.03 16.74
N ASP A 136 12.30 -3.43 15.48
CA ASP A 136 11.79 -2.64 14.38
C ASP A 136 10.26 -2.45 14.40
N ARG A 137 9.50 -3.47 14.85
CA ARG A 137 8.06 -3.34 15.13
C ARG A 137 7.78 -2.28 16.19
N GLN A 138 8.52 -2.25 17.29
CA GLN A 138 8.33 -1.21 18.32
C GLN A 138 8.63 0.18 17.74
N PHE A 139 9.64 0.32 16.87
CA PHE A 139 9.89 1.57 16.18
C PHE A 139 8.72 1.96 15.26
N ALA A 140 8.13 1.01 14.52
CA ALA A 140 6.92 1.25 13.73
C ALA A 140 5.71 1.67 14.59
N ILE A 141 5.52 1.07 15.79
CA ILE A 141 4.49 1.50 16.76
C ILE A 141 4.72 2.94 17.20
N TRP A 142 5.96 3.33 17.51
CA TRP A 142 6.29 4.72 17.84
C TRP A 142 5.97 5.66 16.66
N GLN A 143 6.33 5.28 15.43
CA GLN A 143 5.99 6.07 14.25
C GLN A 143 4.47 6.23 14.07
N ALA A 144 3.70 5.18 14.33
CA ALA A 144 2.23 5.23 14.29
C ALA A 144 1.64 6.15 15.39
N LEU A 145 2.18 6.10 16.61
CA LEU A 145 1.84 7.04 17.69
C LEU A 145 2.14 8.49 17.30
N GLN A 146 3.31 8.75 16.71
CA GLN A 146 3.69 10.08 16.26
C GLN A 146 2.76 10.58 15.16
N LYS A 147 2.42 9.73 14.19
CA LYS A 147 1.43 10.03 13.15
C LYS A 147 0.07 10.36 13.76
N PHE A 148 -0.40 9.58 14.74
CA PHE A 148 -1.64 9.84 15.48
C PHE A 148 -1.61 11.17 16.24
N ARG A 149 -0.47 11.52 16.85
CA ARG A 149 -0.25 12.79 17.57
C ARG A 149 -0.10 14.00 16.64
N GLY A 150 -0.02 13.80 15.32
CA GLY A 150 0.27 14.87 14.34
C GLY A 150 1.73 15.35 14.38
N LEU A 151 2.63 14.51 14.89
CA LEU A 151 4.07 14.81 14.98
C LEU A 151 4.85 14.17 13.82
N PRO A 152 6.07 14.67 13.53
CA PRO A 152 6.96 14.01 12.59
C PRO A 152 7.25 12.56 13.00
N TYR A 153 7.02 11.63 12.06
CA TYR A 153 7.24 10.18 12.23
C TYR A 153 8.22 9.61 11.20
N ASN A 154 8.36 10.26 10.04
CA ASN A 154 9.29 9.89 8.97
C ASN A 154 10.48 10.87 8.83
N SER A 155 10.72 11.68 9.85
CA SER A 155 11.86 12.59 9.93
C SER A 155 12.16 12.89 11.38
N ALA A 156 13.36 13.39 11.64
CA ALA A 156 13.78 13.85 12.94
C ALA A 156 14.53 15.18 12.82
N ASN A 157 14.27 16.10 13.75
CA ASN A 157 14.89 17.42 13.80
C ASN A 157 16.18 17.44 14.63
N CYS A 158 16.55 16.28 15.19
CA CYS A 158 17.77 16.02 15.93
C CYS A 158 18.72 15.12 15.12
N ALA A 159 20.02 15.14 15.43
CA ALA A 159 21.04 14.33 14.75
C ALA A 159 21.04 14.44 13.20
N VAL A 160 20.53 15.54 12.63
CA VAL A 160 20.29 15.72 11.18
C VAL A 160 21.52 15.36 10.33
N GLN A 161 22.72 15.76 10.77
CA GLN A 161 23.95 15.44 10.05
C GLN A 161 24.21 13.94 9.96
N LEU A 162 23.95 13.20 11.04
CA LEU A 162 24.13 11.75 11.08
C LEU A 162 23.07 11.05 10.23
N LEU A 163 21.83 11.56 10.22
CA LEU A 163 20.72 10.97 9.46
C LEU A 163 20.94 10.98 7.95
N HIS A 164 21.67 11.97 7.43
CA HIS A 164 22.00 12.08 6.01
C HIS A 164 23.26 11.32 5.60
N GLN A 165 24.03 10.79 6.57
CA GLN A 165 25.20 9.97 6.25
C GLN A 165 24.75 8.56 5.83
N PRO A 166 25.26 8.04 4.70
CA PRO A 166 24.99 6.65 4.30
C PRO A 166 25.59 5.67 5.32
N MET A 167 24.79 4.69 5.71
CA MET A 167 25.17 3.61 6.62
C MET A 167 25.88 2.50 5.85
N ARG A 168 27.13 2.23 6.22
CA ARG A 168 27.90 1.09 5.69
C ARG A 168 27.56 -0.21 6.43
N PRO A 169 27.69 -1.38 5.77
CA PRO A 169 28.10 -1.58 4.37
C PRO A 169 26.96 -1.42 3.36
N PHE A 170 25.75 -1.02 3.76
CA PHE A 170 24.60 -0.96 2.84
C PHE A 170 24.81 -0.02 1.66
N SER A 171 25.53 1.09 1.87
CA SER A 171 25.88 2.06 0.83
C SER A 171 26.97 1.61 -0.13
N ASP A 172 27.66 0.51 0.16
CA ASP A 172 28.81 0.07 -0.63
C ASP A 172 28.35 -0.61 -1.93
N ASP A 173 29.15 -0.49 -2.99
CA ASP A 173 28.77 -0.97 -4.34
C ASP A 173 28.66 -2.50 -4.42
N ASP A 174 29.32 -3.21 -3.51
CA ASP A 174 29.29 -4.67 -3.38
C ASP A 174 28.05 -5.20 -2.66
N ASN A 175 27.24 -4.32 -2.04
CA ASN A 175 25.92 -4.70 -1.57
C ASN A 175 25.00 -5.01 -2.76
N ILE A 176 24.74 -6.30 -2.96
CA ILE A 176 23.91 -6.82 -4.05
C ILE A 176 22.42 -6.51 -3.89
N ASN A 177 21.97 -6.12 -2.69
CA ASN A 177 20.57 -5.81 -2.44
C ASN A 177 20.28 -4.35 -2.85
N PRO A 178 19.50 -4.13 -3.93
CA PRO A 178 19.22 -2.79 -4.43
C PRO A 178 18.37 -1.96 -3.46
N THR A 179 17.47 -2.60 -2.71
CA THR A 179 16.56 -1.95 -1.76
C THR A 179 17.34 -1.33 -0.61
N THR A 180 18.20 -2.10 0.06
CA THR A 180 18.99 -1.60 1.20
C THR A 180 20.04 -0.60 0.76
N ARG A 181 20.59 -0.73 -0.46
CA ARG A 181 21.53 0.25 -1.03
C ARG A 181 20.87 1.58 -1.32
N ALA A 182 19.68 1.57 -1.95
CA ALA A 182 18.91 2.76 -2.25
C ALA A 182 18.48 3.52 -0.99
N HIS A 183 18.22 2.81 0.12
CA HIS A 183 17.79 3.37 1.40
C HIS A 183 18.91 3.43 2.45
N SER A 184 20.17 3.48 2.01
CA SER A 184 21.33 3.38 2.91
C SER A 184 21.48 4.57 3.87
N ARG A 185 20.88 5.73 3.61
CA ARG A 185 20.85 6.86 4.58
C ARG A 185 19.75 6.63 5.60
N ALA A 186 19.99 6.98 6.85
CA ALA A 186 18.97 6.79 7.90
C ALA A 186 17.70 7.62 7.63
N SER A 187 17.81 8.79 6.97
CA SER A 187 16.66 9.57 6.49
C SER A 187 15.73 8.78 5.57
N ASP A 188 16.29 7.89 4.75
CA ASP A 188 15.53 7.12 3.75
C ASP A 188 14.91 5.86 4.39
N ALA A 189 15.51 5.35 5.48
CA ALA A 189 15.06 4.15 6.18
C ALA A 189 13.90 4.39 7.18
N PHE A 190 13.48 5.64 7.40
CA PHE A 190 12.33 5.93 8.26
C PHE A 190 11.03 5.34 7.70
N ASN A 191 10.80 5.43 6.39
CA ASN A 191 9.61 4.87 5.78
C ASN A 191 9.80 3.36 5.58
N TYR A 192 9.27 2.54 6.48
CA TYR A 192 9.38 1.08 6.32
C TYR A 192 8.52 0.56 5.15
N ASP A 193 7.48 1.29 4.73
CA ASP A 193 6.67 0.92 3.56
C ASP A 193 7.50 0.88 2.28
N SER A 194 8.51 1.78 2.13
CA SER A 194 9.41 1.79 0.97
C SER A 194 10.42 0.65 0.96
N LEU A 195 10.52 -0.09 2.07
CA LEU A 195 11.32 -1.31 2.20
C LEU A 195 10.49 -2.57 1.92
N ASN A 196 9.23 -2.45 1.50
CA ASN A 196 8.37 -3.57 1.09
C ASN A 196 8.20 -4.67 2.16
N TYR A 197 8.00 -4.28 3.42
CA TYR A 197 7.51 -5.19 4.46
C TYR A 197 6.46 -4.47 5.32
N GLN A 198 5.68 -5.25 6.06
CA GLN A 198 4.63 -4.79 6.96
C GLN A 198 4.60 -5.66 8.21
N TYR A 199 4.01 -5.14 9.28
CA TYR A 199 3.62 -5.92 10.45
C TYR A 199 2.13 -6.26 10.36
N ASP A 200 1.76 -7.43 10.90
CA ASP A 200 0.38 -7.92 10.96
C ASP A 200 -0.54 -6.95 11.74
N ASP A 201 -0.05 -6.43 12.87
CA ASP A 201 -0.64 -5.33 13.59
C ASP A 201 0.40 -4.49 14.36
N LEU A 202 0.02 -3.24 14.64
CA LEU A 202 0.77 -2.31 15.50
C LEU A 202 0.11 -2.16 16.88
N ASN A 203 -0.76 -3.08 17.27
CA ASN A 203 -1.38 -3.04 18.59
C ASN A 203 -0.34 -3.41 19.65
N PHE A 204 -0.32 -2.65 20.74
CA PHE A 204 0.61 -2.90 21.84
C PHE A 204 -0.18 -3.42 23.04
N HIS A 205 0.03 -4.69 23.42
CA HIS A 205 -0.68 -5.33 24.53
C HIS A 205 -2.21 -5.31 24.37
N GLY A 206 -2.68 -5.49 23.14
CA GLY A 206 -4.09 -5.44 22.77
C GLY A 206 -4.71 -4.04 22.72
N LEU A 207 -3.91 -2.99 22.97
CA LEU A 207 -4.32 -1.61 22.80
C LEU A 207 -4.05 -1.17 21.36
N THR A 208 -5.06 -0.58 20.73
CA THR A 208 -4.88 0.17 19.49
C THR A 208 -3.98 1.39 19.72
N ILE A 209 -3.45 1.99 18.64
CA ILE A 209 -2.62 3.20 18.74
C ILE A 209 -3.32 4.34 19.50
N ALA A 210 -4.63 4.51 19.32
CA ALA A 210 -5.42 5.51 20.02
C ALA A 210 -5.52 5.20 21.53
N GLU A 211 -5.89 3.96 21.88
CA GLU A 211 -6.00 3.52 23.29
C GLU A 211 -4.63 3.55 24.00
N LEU A 212 -3.56 3.19 23.29
CA LEU A 212 -2.19 3.30 23.78
C LEU A 212 -1.83 4.76 24.04
N ASN A 213 -2.17 5.68 23.14
CA ASN A 213 -1.92 7.11 23.35
C ASN A 213 -2.68 7.64 24.59
N ASP A 214 -3.95 7.27 24.76
CA ASP A 214 -4.74 7.65 25.94
C ASP A 214 -4.15 7.09 27.24
N PHE A 215 -3.64 5.85 27.19
CA PHE A 215 -2.93 5.26 28.31
C PHE A 215 -1.64 6.01 28.64
N LEU A 216 -0.83 6.38 27.63
CA LEU A 216 0.40 7.15 27.80
C LEU A 216 0.12 8.56 28.35
N GLU A 217 -0.97 9.22 27.93
CA GLU A 217 -1.44 10.49 28.51
C GLU A 217 -1.76 10.33 30.00
N SER A 218 -2.52 9.30 30.38
CA SER A 218 -2.87 9.05 31.78
C SER A 218 -1.65 8.87 32.69
N ARG A 219 -0.54 8.37 32.13
CA ARG A 219 0.75 8.25 32.83
C ARG A 219 1.45 9.60 32.97
N LYS A 220 1.39 10.45 31.94
CA LYS A 220 1.94 11.81 31.95
C LYS A 220 1.19 12.75 32.90
N GLU A 221 -0.05 12.45 33.28
CA GLU A 221 -0.79 13.24 34.28
C GLU A 221 -0.19 13.16 35.70
N LYS A 222 0.63 12.14 35.99
CA LYS A 222 1.25 11.92 37.29
C LYS A 222 2.67 12.49 37.32
N GLU A 223 3.02 13.06 38.47
CA GLU A 223 4.41 13.43 38.76
C GLU A 223 5.27 12.17 38.88
N ARG A 224 6.49 12.23 38.34
CA ARG A 224 7.46 11.12 38.35
C ARG A 224 8.87 11.62 38.60
N ILE A 225 9.69 10.77 39.21
CA ILE A 225 11.09 11.00 39.52
C ILE A 225 11.93 10.03 38.70
N PHE A 226 12.92 10.55 37.99
CA PHE A 226 13.81 9.77 37.13
C PHE A 226 15.25 9.86 37.60
N ALA A 227 15.96 8.73 37.57
CA ALA A 227 17.42 8.70 37.57
C ALA A 227 17.92 8.83 36.13
N GLU A 228 18.88 9.71 35.90
CA GLU A 228 19.38 10.07 34.57
C GLU A 228 20.86 9.69 34.42
N PHE A 229 21.16 8.85 33.44
CA PHE A 229 22.51 8.33 33.19
C PHE A 229 23.07 8.85 31.86
N LEU A 230 24.30 9.35 31.89
CA LEU A 230 25.07 9.65 30.68
C LEU A 230 25.91 8.43 30.33
N LEU A 231 25.59 7.76 29.21
CA LEU A 231 26.27 6.54 28.78
C LEU A 231 27.19 6.81 27.59
N HIS A 232 28.29 6.07 27.55
CA HIS A 232 29.24 6.03 26.46
C HIS A 232 29.81 4.62 26.31
N GLY A 233 30.49 4.36 25.19
CA GLY A 233 31.16 3.08 24.95
C GLY A 233 32.18 2.77 26.04
N ILE A 234 32.09 1.56 26.61
CA ILE A 234 32.97 1.06 27.67
C ILE A 234 33.87 -0.09 27.19
N GLY A 235 33.83 -0.43 25.90
CA GLY A 235 34.65 -1.47 25.26
C GLY A 235 34.23 -2.91 25.60
N SER A 236 33.06 -3.10 26.22
CA SER A 236 32.55 -4.40 26.65
C SER A 236 31.04 -4.34 26.90
N SER A 237 30.36 -5.47 26.73
CA SER A 237 28.99 -5.62 27.21
C SER A 237 28.94 -5.75 28.73
N ALA A 238 28.02 -5.04 29.38
CA ALA A 238 27.83 -5.09 30.82
C ALA A 238 26.37 -4.89 31.23
N ASP A 239 25.99 -5.50 32.35
CA ASP A 239 24.78 -5.18 33.08
C ASP A 239 25.11 -4.16 34.18
N VAL A 240 24.29 -3.14 34.27
CA VAL A 240 24.35 -2.14 35.33
C VAL A 240 23.18 -2.39 36.27
N THR A 241 23.46 -2.47 37.56
CA THR A 241 22.44 -2.49 38.62
C THR A 241 22.70 -1.32 39.55
N PHE A 242 21.66 -0.63 39.98
CA PHE A 242 21.81 0.50 40.88
C PHE A 242 20.75 0.51 41.96
N ASP A 243 21.16 0.98 43.13
CA ASP A 243 20.36 1.06 44.34
C ASP A 243 20.24 2.52 44.78
N LEU A 244 19.08 2.89 45.33
CA LEU A 244 18.86 4.18 45.95
C LEU A 244 19.00 4.03 47.46
N CYS A 245 19.86 4.83 48.08
CA CYS A 245 20.15 4.76 49.50
C CYS A 245 19.77 6.08 50.21
N ASP A 246 19.10 5.98 51.36
CA ASP A 246 18.77 7.13 52.18
C ASP A 246 20.00 7.68 52.97
N SER A 247 19.78 8.68 53.83
CA SER A 247 20.82 9.26 54.68
C SER A 247 21.37 8.31 55.77
N HIS A 248 20.74 7.16 55.99
CA HIS A 248 21.13 6.14 56.97
C HIS A 248 21.72 4.89 56.30
N ASP A 249 22.07 4.97 55.02
CA ASP A 249 22.56 3.86 54.20
C ASP A 249 21.56 2.69 54.10
N GLN A 250 20.26 2.96 54.22
CA GLN A 250 19.22 1.99 53.85
C GLN A 250 18.98 2.07 52.35
N CYS A 251 19.36 1.00 51.65
CA CYS A 251 19.29 0.92 50.19
C CYS A 251 18.15 0.04 49.71
N GLU A 252 17.48 0.47 48.65
CA GLU A 252 16.49 -0.31 47.92
C GLU A 252 16.92 -0.43 46.45
N PHE A 253 16.67 -1.61 45.88
CA PHE A 253 16.98 -1.86 44.47
C PHE A 253 16.17 -0.91 43.58
N ALA A 254 16.87 -0.05 42.87
CA ALA A 254 16.25 0.99 42.07
C ALA A 254 16.03 0.55 40.62
N GLY A 255 16.98 -0.17 40.03
CA GLY A 255 16.82 -0.65 38.67
C GLY A 255 18.04 -1.33 38.08
N THR A 256 17.85 -1.79 36.85
CA THR A 256 18.92 -2.40 36.04
C THR A 256 18.74 -2.03 34.57
N PHE A 257 19.85 -1.94 33.84
CA PHE A 257 19.88 -1.80 32.39
C PHE A 257 21.15 -2.46 31.83
N ALA A 258 21.19 -2.69 30.52
CA ALA A 258 22.32 -3.32 29.86
C ALA A 258 22.97 -2.37 28.84
N VAL A 259 24.28 -2.47 28.71
CA VAL A 259 25.07 -1.86 27.65
C VAL A 259 25.63 -2.99 26.80
N LEU A 260 25.33 -2.97 25.50
CA LEU A 260 25.91 -3.90 24.53
C LEU A 260 27.15 -3.25 23.92
N GLY A 261 28.27 -3.98 23.88
CA GLY A 261 29.52 -3.44 23.38
C GLY A 261 30.58 -4.51 23.18
N GLY A 262 31.71 -4.12 22.61
CA GLY A 262 32.81 -5.04 22.33
C GLY A 262 34.14 -4.32 22.18
N PRO A 263 35.27 -5.04 22.24
CA PRO A 263 36.62 -4.46 22.16
C PRO A 263 36.89 -3.68 20.86
N LEU A 264 36.16 -3.96 19.78
CA LEU A 264 36.30 -3.31 18.47
C LEU A 264 35.14 -2.37 18.14
N GLU A 265 34.31 -2.01 19.13
CA GLU A 265 33.18 -1.13 18.90
C GLU A 265 33.62 0.26 18.41
N MET A 266 32.77 0.90 17.63
CA MET A 266 32.95 2.31 17.31
C MET A 266 32.77 3.13 18.58
N PRO A 267 33.63 4.12 18.87
CA PRO A 267 33.38 5.02 20.00
C PRO A 267 32.04 5.74 19.86
N TRP A 268 31.22 5.66 20.90
CA TRP A 268 29.91 6.31 20.96
C TRP A 268 29.69 6.96 22.33
N ALA A 269 28.85 7.99 22.36
CA ALA A 269 28.34 8.60 23.57
C ALA A 269 26.98 9.23 23.23
N PHE A 270 25.99 9.04 24.09
CA PHE A 270 24.70 9.70 23.87
C PHE A 270 24.84 11.20 24.06
N ASP A 271 24.13 11.96 23.22
CA ASP A 271 23.97 13.41 23.40
C ASP A 271 22.98 13.74 24.53
N ARG A 272 22.20 12.74 24.98
CA ARG A 272 21.14 12.87 26.00
C ARG A 272 21.25 11.80 27.07
N LEU A 273 20.52 12.02 28.17
CA LEU A 273 20.54 11.11 29.30
C LEU A 273 19.51 9.99 29.14
N PHE A 274 19.92 8.77 29.42
CA PHE A 274 19.02 7.64 29.63
C PHE A 274 18.23 7.86 30.93
N LYS A 275 16.92 7.59 30.93
CA LYS A 275 16.02 7.94 32.04
C LYS A 275 15.43 6.68 32.62
N TYR A 276 15.51 6.52 33.93
CA TYR A 276 14.93 5.38 34.63
C TYR A 276 13.93 5.86 35.68
N ASP A 277 12.69 5.39 35.63
CA ASP A 277 11.65 5.77 36.58
C ASP A 277 11.93 5.14 37.96
N VAL A 278 12.23 5.98 38.94
CA VAL A 278 12.56 5.59 40.33
C VAL A 278 11.49 6.07 41.32
N THR A 279 10.33 6.51 40.82
CA THR A 279 9.23 7.08 41.64
C THR A 279 8.78 6.13 42.74
N ASP A 280 8.65 4.84 42.43
CA ASP A 280 8.22 3.82 43.40
C ASP A 280 9.28 3.58 44.49
N VAL A 281 10.56 3.69 44.16
CA VAL A 281 11.68 3.48 45.08
C VAL A 281 11.81 4.66 46.04
N PHE A 282 11.67 5.88 45.52
CA PHE A 282 11.54 7.09 46.35
C PHE A 282 10.35 6.97 47.31
N SER A 283 9.22 6.45 46.84
CA SER A 283 8.02 6.25 47.66
C SER A 283 8.24 5.20 48.75
N LYS A 284 8.91 4.07 48.43
CA LYS A 284 9.26 3.00 49.39
C LYS A 284 10.21 3.48 50.49
N LEU A 285 11.22 4.26 50.14
CA LEU A 285 12.17 4.84 51.08
C LEU A 285 11.65 6.12 51.77
N HIS A 286 10.42 6.54 51.47
CA HIS A 286 9.82 7.78 51.96
C HIS A 286 10.68 9.03 51.69
N LEU A 287 11.39 9.03 50.56
CA LEU A 287 12.25 10.12 50.10
C LEU A 287 11.48 11.11 49.24
N ARG A 288 11.94 12.37 49.26
CA ARG A 288 11.55 13.42 48.33
C ARG A 288 12.76 13.83 47.48
N PRO A 289 12.56 14.49 46.33
CA PRO A 289 13.67 14.95 45.49
C PRO A 289 14.69 15.85 46.20
N ASP A 290 14.28 16.57 47.26
CA ASP A 290 15.10 17.44 48.10
C ASP A 290 15.68 16.74 49.35
N SER A 291 15.40 15.45 49.55
CA SER A 291 15.97 14.65 50.63
C SER A 291 17.46 14.39 50.41
N GLN A 292 18.18 14.05 51.49
CA GLN A 292 19.55 13.55 51.35
C GLN A 292 19.52 12.06 51.02
N TYR A 293 20.00 11.71 49.83
CA TYR A 293 20.14 10.35 49.34
C TYR A 293 21.36 10.26 48.42
N HIS A 294 21.78 9.04 48.11
CA HIS A 294 22.80 8.79 47.10
C HIS A 294 22.44 7.53 46.29
N ILE A 295 22.97 7.45 45.07
CA ILE A 295 22.78 6.29 44.19
C ILE A 295 24.11 5.56 44.07
N VAL A 296 24.08 4.26 44.31
CA VAL A 296 25.23 3.37 44.15
C VAL A 296 24.95 2.49 42.95
N HIS A 297 25.90 2.37 42.03
CA HIS A 297 25.76 1.52 40.85
C HIS A 297 26.94 0.57 40.70
N HIS A 298 26.62 -0.65 40.28
CA HIS A 298 27.55 -1.74 40.01
C HIS A 298 27.49 -2.09 38.53
N ILE A 299 28.66 -2.26 37.92
CA ILE A 299 28.79 -2.60 36.50
C ILE A 299 29.40 -3.99 36.43
N VAL A 300 28.69 -4.95 35.86
CA VAL A 300 29.14 -6.34 35.76
C VAL A 300 29.20 -6.73 34.29
N SER A 301 30.40 -7.00 33.80
CA SER A 301 30.61 -7.52 32.44
C SER A 301 29.88 -8.85 32.24
N VAL A 302 29.56 -9.18 31.00
CA VAL A 302 28.88 -10.44 30.64
C VAL A 302 29.63 -11.70 31.10
N ASN A 303 30.95 -11.63 31.27
CA ASN A 303 31.76 -12.74 31.81
C ASN A 303 31.74 -12.84 33.36
N GLY A 304 30.97 -11.97 34.04
CA GLY A 304 30.85 -11.92 35.49
C GLY A 304 31.89 -11.03 36.20
N THR A 305 32.78 -10.36 35.46
CA THR A 305 33.78 -9.46 36.05
C THR A 305 33.13 -8.13 36.44
N GLU A 306 33.29 -7.72 37.71
CA GLU A 306 32.89 -6.38 38.15
C GLU A 306 33.87 -5.34 37.58
N LEU A 307 33.33 -4.34 36.89
CA LEU A 307 34.07 -3.25 36.27
C LEU A 307 34.09 -2.03 37.20
N ASP A 308 35.01 -1.10 36.94
CA ASP A 308 35.10 0.14 37.69
C ASP A 308 33.79 0.95 37.54
N SER A 309 33.13 1.26 38.66
CA SER A 309 31.92 2.08 38.69
C SER A 309 32.11 3.45 38.05
N HIS A 310 33.34 4.01 38.04
CA HIS A 310 33.64 5.30 37.41
C HIS A 310 33.53 5.31 35.88
N LEU A 311 33.39 4.14 35.24
CA LEU A 311 33.07 4.03 33.81
C LEU A 311 31.70 4.65 33.48
N ILE A 312 30.80 4.76 34.45
CA ILE A 312 29.54 5.48 34.32
C ILE A 312 29.52 6.59 35.37
N LYS A 313 29.29 7.83 34.93
CA LYS A 313 29.19 8.96 35.85
C LYS A 313 28.00 8.77 36.79
N SER A 314 28.12 9.29 38.01
CA SER A 314 27.01 9.30 38.97
C SER A 314 25.74 9.89 38.31
N PRO A 315 24.59 9.23 38.47
CA PRO A 315 23.35 9.68 37.84
C PRO A 315 22.84 10.97 38.45
N SER A 316 22.11 11.75 37.64
CA SER A 316 21.34 12.90 38.10
C SER A 316 19.91 12.46 38.44
N VAL A 317 19.17 13.26 39.19
CA VAL A 317 17.75 13.00 39.49
C VAL A 317 16.88 14.13 38.96
N LEU A 318 15.88 13.77 38.17
CA LEU A 318 14.95 14.70 37.53
C LEU A 318 13.52 14.48 38.06
N LEU A 319 12.92 15.54 38.58
CA LEU A 319 11.49 15.59 38.87
C LEU A 319 10.73 16.08 37.63
N VAL A 320 9.83 15.26 37.11
CA VAL A 320 8.95 15.60 35.99
C VAL A 320 7.52 15.78 36.51
N PRO A 321 6.96 17.01 36.49
CA PRO A 321 5.61 17.26 36.98
C PRO A 321 4.56 16.65 36.04
N GLY A 322 3.41 16.31 36.61
CA GLY A 322 2.28 15.79 35.85
C GLY A 322 1.62 16.86 34.96
N VAL A 323 1.30 16.51 33.71
CA VAL A 323 0.67 17.40 32.73
C VAL A 323 -0.53 16.72 32.10
N LYS A 324 -1.69 17.38 32.14
CA LYS A 324 -2.89 16.96 31.39
C LYS A 324 -2.81 17.40 29.93
N ASN A 325 -3.29 16.54 29.03
CA ASN A 325 -3.34 16.77 27.58
C ASN A 325 -1.96 17.18 27.05
N TYR A 326 -0.94 16.39 27.37
CA TYR A 326 0.44 16.73 27.04
C TYR A 326 0.68 16.75 25.52
N TYR A 327 0.30 15.68 24.82
CA TYR A 327 0.52 15.53 23.38
C TYR A 327 -0.30 16.53 22.57
N GLU A 328 -1.54 16.83 22.97
CA GLU A 328 -2.35 17.87 22.30
C GLU A 328 -1.65 19.24 22.34
N LYS A 329 -1.08 19.62 23.50
CA LYS A 329 -0.38 20.89 23.66
C LYS A 329 0.93 20.95 22.87
N ILE A 330 1.61 19.81 22.73
CA ILE A 330 2.83 19.71 21.91
C ILE A 330 2.46 19.77 20.43
N SER A 331 1.49 18.98 19.98
CA SER A 331 1.00 18.96 18.60
C SER A 331 0.61 20.35 18.12
N ALA A 332 -0.18 21.11 18.91
CA ALA A 332 -0.58 22.48 18.59
C ALA A 332 0.60 23.46 18.40
N LYS A 333 1.74 23.21 19.02
CA LYS A 333 2.97 24.02 18.89
C LYS A 333 3.88 23.56 17.75
N THR A 334 3.72 22.31 17.32
CA THR A 334 4.62 21.63 16.38
C THR A 334 3.98 21.45 15.00
N VAL A 335 2.86 22.14 14.72
CA VAL A 335 2.28 22.24 13.37
C VAL A 335 3.27 22.98 12.48
N GLU A 336 4.27 22.26 11.99
CA GLU A 336 5.02 22.66 10.81
C GLU A 336 4.05 22.69 9.64
N HIS A 337 3.94 23.85 9.00
CA HIS A 337 3.44 23.95 7.64
C HIS A 337 4.38 23.14 6.74
N ARG A 338 4.13 21.84 6.62
CA ARG A 338 4.78 21.04 5.60
C ARG A 338 4.43 21.64 4.26
N ASP A 339 5.36 21.51 3.33
CA ASP A 339 5.19 21.78 1.91
C ASP A 339 4.20 20.78 1.25
N THR A 340 3.41 20.07 2.05
CA THR A 340 2.40 19.08 1.68
C THR A 340 1.11 19.78 1.30
N LEU A 341 0.63 19.54 0.08
CA LEU A 341 -0.65 20.08 -0.37
C LEU A 341 -1.80 19.16 0.05
N ILE A 342 -2.94 19.76 0.39
CA ILE A 342 -4.17 19.02 0.68
C ILE A 342 -5.09 19.14 -0.54
N ARG A 343 -5.41 18.01 -1.17
CA ARG A 343 -6.45 17.87 -2.18
C ARG A 343 -7.80 17.84 -1.46
N LYS A 344 -8.60 18.86 -1.67
CA LYS A 344 -9.90 19.05 -1.03
C LYS A 344 -11.06 18.69 -1.94
N ASP A 345 -12.21 18.34 -1.37
CA ASP A 345 -13.45 18.28 -2.14
C ASP A 345 -13.72 19.66 -2.76
N ILE A 346 -13.99 19.69 -4.05
CA ILE A 346 -14.31 20.88 -4.83
C ILE A 346 -15.49 21.68 -4.24
N ASN A 347 -16.42 21.01 -3.56
CA ASN A 347 -17.59 21.61 -2.93
C ASN A 347 -17.26 22.26 -1.58
N ASP A 348 -16.16 21.84 -0.93
CA ASP A 348 -15.70 22.36 0.35
C ASP A 348 -14.66 23.49 0.19
N LEU A 349 -14.27 23.82 -1.05
CA LEU A 349 -13.37 24.94 -1.33
C LEU A 349 -13.95 26.28 -0.87
N THR A 350 -13.18 27.03 -0.09
CA THR A 350 -13.50 28.42 0.21
C THR A 350 -13.35 29.29 -1.04
N GLN A 351 -14.00 30.47 -1.04
CA GLN A 351 -13.87 31.43 -2.15
C GLN A 351 -12.42 31.85 -2.39
N ASN A 352 -11.62 31.99 -1.32
CA ASN A 352 -10.21 32.35 -1.41
C ASN A 352 -9.36 31.23 -2.03
N GLU A 353 -9.62 29.97 -1.65
CA GLU A 353 -8.93 28.82 -2.24
C GLU A 353 -9.29 28.65 -3.72
N ALA A 354 -10.58 28.77 -4.07
CA ALA A 354 -11.02 28.71 -5.46
C ALA A 354 -10.44 29.86 -6.31
N ALA A 355 -10.32 31.07 -5.76
CA ALA A 355 -9.69 32.20 -6.44
C ALA A 355 -8.19 31.96 -6.66
N ASN A 356 -7.48 31.47 -5.65
CA ASN A 356 -6.06 31.13 -5.74
C ASN A 356 -5.79 30.02 -6.77
N LEU A 357 -6.63 28.98 -6.81
CA LEU A 357 -6.55 27.93 -7.83
C LEU A 357 -6.78 28.48 -9.24
N ARG A 358 -7.76 29.37 -9.43
CA ARG A 358 -7.97 30.03 -10.74
C ARG A 358 -6.75 30.84 -11.15
N GLU A 359 -6.16 31.61 -10.24
CA GLU A 359 -4.96 32.39 -10.53
C GLU A 359 -3.77 31.51 -10.93
N ALA A 360 -3.51 30.44 -10.16
CA ALA A 360 -2.44 29.49 -10.45
C ALA A 360 -2.67 28.76 -11.78
N LEU A 361 -3.89 28.29 -12.05
CA LEU A 361 -4.23 27.63 -13.32
C LEU A 361 -4.06 28.58 -14.51
N ASN A 362 -4.51 29.83 -14.38
CA ASN A 362 -4.34 30.83 -15.43
C ASN A 362 -2.85 31.09 -15.74
N LYS A 363 -1.99 31.11 -14.72
CA LYS A 363 -0.53 31.25 -14.92
C LYS A 363 0.07 30.06 -15.67
N ILE A 364 -0.25 28.81 -15.27
CA ILE A 364 0.27 27.64 -16.00
C ILE A 364 -0.32 27.50 -17.41
N GLN A 365 -1.55 27.97 -17.67
CA GLN A 365 -2.15 27.99 -19.00
C GLN A 365 -1.47 28.99 -19.95
N GLN A 366 -0.87 30.05 -19.39
CA GLN A 366 -0.10 31.03 -20.14
C GLN A 366 1.38 30.62 -20.31
N ASP A 367 1.88 29.71 -19.45
CA ASP A 367 3.22 29.17 -19.53
C ASP A 367 3.37 28.23 -20.76
N GLN A 368 4.36 28.54 -21.60
CA GLN A 368 4.72 27.76 -22.80
C GLN A 368 5.95 26.86 -22.56
N GLY A 369 6.49 26.87 -21.35
CA GLY A 369 7.61 26.04 -20.94
C GLY A 369 7.25 24.57 -20.74
N PRO A 370 8.22 23.74 -20.31
CA PRO A 370 8.01 22.30 -20.09
C PRO A 370 7.01 21.99 -18.95
N ASN A 371 6.78 22.92 -18.02
CA ASN A 371 5.80 22.81 -16.95
C ASN A 371 4.49 23.54 -17.24
N GLY A 372 4.32 24.07 -18.46
CA GLY A 372 3.08 24.70 -18.89
C GLY A 372 1.93 23.72 -19.04
N PHE A 373 0.70 24.22 -18.96
CA PHE A 373 -0.52 23.40 -19.04
C PHE A 373 -0.55 22.53 -20.31
N GLU A 374 -0.26 23.12 -21.47
CA GLU A 374 -0.28 22.41 -22.75
C GLU A 374 0.80 21.32 -22.82
N SER A 375 2.00 21.62 -22.29
CA SER A 375 3.12 20.68 -22.23
C SER A 375 2.79 19.46 -21.39
N ILE A 376 2.13 19.65 -20.23
CA ILE A 376 1.70 18.60 -19.31
C ILE A 376 0.54 17.80 -19.91
N ALA A 377 -0.48 18.46 -20.46
CA ALA A 377 -1.60 17.79 -21.12
C ALA A 377 -1.15 16.89 -22.29
N GLY A 378 -0.13 17.34 -23.03
CA GLY A 378 0.51 16.56 -24.09
C GLY A 378 1.31 15.34 -23.62
N PHE A 379 1.46 15.07 -22.32
CA PHE A 379 1.99 13.78 -21.85
C PHE A 379 0.99 12.66 -22.11
N HIS A 380 -0.31 12.95 -21.95
CA HIS A 380 -1.40 11.99 -22.13
C HIS A 380 -1.84 11.92 -23.60
N GLY A 381 -2.27 13.05 -24.15
CA GLY A 381 -2.87 13.15 -25.47
C GLY A 381 -1.91 13.64 -26.56
N ALA A 382 -2.48 14.07 -27.68
CA ALA A 382 -1.73 14.70 -28.76
C ALA A 382 -1.16 16.07 -28.32
N PRO A 383 0.05 16.49 -28.69
CA PRO A 383 0.98 15.78 -29.56
C PRO A 383 1.69 14.64 -28.82
N PHE A 384 1.66 13.48 -29.44
CA PHE A 384 2.21 12.24 -28.93
C PHE A 384 3.74 12.32 -28.70
N LYS A 385 4.22 11.81 -27.56
CA LYS A 385 5.62 11.96 -27.14
C LYS A 385 6.42 10.65 -27.17
N CYS A 386 5.75 9.50 -27.18
CA CYS A 386 6.37 8.17 -27.17
C CYS A 386 6.46 7.60 -28.59
N PRO A 387 7.47 6.77 -28.95
CA PRO A 387 8.63 6.43 -28.12
C PRO A 387 9.60 7.62 -28.06
N GLU A 388 10.56 7.64 -27.12
CA GLU A 388 11.49 8.78 -26.92
C GLU A 388 12.13 9.28 -28.23
N THR A 389 12.66 8.36 -29.03
CA THR A 389 13.30 8.63 -30.32
C THR A 389 12.47 8.09 -31.49
N GLY A 390 12.41 8.84 -32.59
CA GLY A 390 11.71 8.42 -33.82
C GLY A 390 10.62 9.40 -34.23
N ASN A 391 10.19 9.29 -35.49
CA ASN A 391 9.20 10.19 -36.09
C ASN A 391 7.76 9.68 -35.95
N ASP A 392 7.55 8.38 -35.79
CA ASP A 392 6.22 7.81 -35.60
C ASP A 392 5.88 7.77 -34.11
N LYS A 393 5.28 8.87 -33.65
CA LYS A 393 4.90 9.04 -32.25
C LYS A 393 3.49 8.48 -31.99
N TYR A 394 3.30 7.87 -30.82
CA TYR A 394 2.07 7.33 -30.26
C TYR A 394 1.82 7.86 -28.83
N ALA A 395 0.57 7.74 -28.37
CA ALA A 395 0.16 8.23 -27.05
C ALA A 395 0.95 7.52 -25.94
N CYS A 396 1.60 8.29 -25.08
CA CYS A 396 2.27 7.72 -23.91
C CYS A 396 1.28 7.28 -22.83
N CYS A 397 0.04 7.74 -22.92
CA CYS A 397 -1.02 7.36 -22.00
C CYS A 397 -1.20 5.84 -22.00
N VAL A 398 -1.29 5.27 -20.80
CA VAL A 398 -1.48 3.85 -20.59
C VAL A 398 -2.90 3.60 -20.14
N HIS A 399 -3.72 3.08 -21.05
CA HIS A 399 -5.07 2.54 -20.81
C HIS A 399 -5.04 1.05 -21.09
N GLY A 400 -5.85 0.27 -20.38
CA GLY A 400 -5.96 -1.17 -20.55
C GLY A 400 -4.82 -2.00 -19.99
N MET A 401 -4.02 -1.45 -19.08
CA MET A 401 -2.86 -2.14 -18.49
C MET A 401 -2.80 -1.87 -16.99
N ALA A 402 -2.23 -2.81 -16.23
CA ALA A 402 -2.10 -2.72 -14.77
C ALA A 402 -1.42 -1.44 -14.23
N ILE A 403 -0.67 -0.71 -15.06
CA ILE A 403 -0.04 0.57 -14.70
C ILE A 403 -0.92 1.80 -14.98
N PHE A 404 -2.15 1.64 -15.48
CA PHE A 404 -3.14 2.70 -15.67
C PHE A 404 -3.25 3.64 -14.45
N PRO A 405 -3.51 3.16 -13.22
CA PRO A 405 -3.66 4.05 -12.07
C PRO A 405 -2.35 4.76 -11.72
N HIS A 406 -1.21 4.08 -11.87
CA HIS A 406 0.12 4.62 -11.59
C HIS A 406 0.45 5.81 -12.52
N TRP A 407 0.24 5.62 -13.82
CA TRP A 407 0.51 6.64 -14.82
C TRP A 407 -0.30 7.92 -14.58
N HIS A 408 -1.59 7.77 -14.28
CA HIS A 408 -2.51 8.88 -14.06
C HIS A 408 -2.30 9.59 -12.71
N ARG A 409 -1.95 8.85 -11.65
CA ARG A 409 -1.52 9.46 -10.38
C ARG A 409 -0.29 10.35 -10.59
N LEU A 410 0.72 9.84 -11.29
CA LEU A 410 1.95 10.60 -11.54
C LEU A 410 1.71 11.83 -12.43
N LEU A 411 0.80 11.73 -13.40
CA LEU A 411 0.37 12.89 -14.20
C LEU A 411 -0.32 13.95 -13.33
N THR A 412 -1.20 13.52 -12.42
CA THR A 412 -1.90 14.43 -11.50
C THR A 412 -0.90 15.13 -10.58
N VAL A 413 0.12 14.40 -10.09
CA VAL A 413 1.24 14.98 -9.32
C VAL A 413 2.03 15.99 -10.16
N GLN A 414 2.34 15.67 -11.42
CA GLN A 414 3.05 16.59 -12.33
C GLN A 414 2.29 17.92 -12.47
N PHE A 415 0.98 17.84 -12.67
CA PHE A 415 0.10 19.01 -12.77
C PHE A 415 0.03 19.79 -11.45
N GLU A 416 -0.09 19.08 -10.32
CA GLU A 416 -0.11 19.66 -8.98
C GLU A 416 1.17 20.43 -8.65
N GLN A 417 2.35 19.88 -8.98
CA GLN A 417 3.63 20.56 -8.79
C GLN A 417 3.73 21.83 -9.65
N ALA A 418 3.20 21.81 -10.88
CA ALA A 418 3.15 23.00 -11.72
C ALA A 418 2.25 24.09 -11.10
N LEU A 419 1.06 23.74 -10.62
CA LEU A 419 0.18 24.66 -9.90
C LEU A 419 0.85 25.23 -8.64
N LYS A 420 1.50 24.36 -7.86
CA LYS A 420 2.23 24.75 -6.64
C LYS A 420 3.31 25.77 -6.94
N SER A 421 4.09 25.56 -8.01
CA SER A 421 5.14 26.49 -8.45
C SER A 421 4.61 27.88 -8.81
N GLN A 422 3.33 27.98 -9.19
CA GLN A 422 2.64 29.24 -9.50
C GLN A 422 1.86 29.83 -8.31
N GLY A 423 2.05 29.28 -7.11
CA GLY A 423 1.51 29.79 -5.86
C GLY A 423 0.17 29.18 -5.42
N ALA A 424 -0.19 28.00 -5.93
CA ALA A 424 -1.34 27.26 -5.41
C ALA A 424 -1.14 26.87 -3.93
N LYS A 425 -2.15 27.11 -3.10
CA LYS A 425 -2.12 26.84 -1.65
C LYS A 425 -2.82 25.53 -1.27
N VAL A 426 -3.60 24.98 -2.19
CA VAL A 426 -4.31 23.70 -2.05
C VAL A 426 -3.92 22.81 -3.21
N GLY A 427 -3.99 21.50 -3.00
CA GLY A 427 -3.75 20.52 -4.03
C GLY A 427 -4.82 20.55 -5.12
N VAL A 428 -4.66 19.70 -6.13
CA VAL A 428 -5.66 19.50 -7.18
C VAL A 428 -6.95 19.00 -6.54
N PRO A 429 -8.05 19.77 -6.56
CA PRO A 429 -9.28 19.36 -5.89
C PRO A 429 -9.83 18.10 -6.55
N TYR A 430 -10.61 17.34 -5.80
CA TYR A 430 -11.38 16.21 -6.33
C TYR A 430 -12.88 16.53 -6.30
N TRP A 431 -13.65 15.80 -7.09
CA TRP A 431 -15.10 15.85 -7.08
C TRP A 431 -15.64 14.44 -6.87
N ASP A 432 -16.34 14.23 -5.75
CA ASP A 432 -17.10 13.00 -5.54
C ASP A 432 -18.36 12.98 -6.42
N TRP A 433 -18.21 12.43 -7.63
CA TRP A 433 -19.30 12.22 -8.58
C TRP A 433 -20.13 10.97 -8.27
N THR A 434 -19.81 10.21 -7.22
CA THR A 434 -20.68 9.12 -6.75
C THR A 434 -21.84 9.63 -5.92
N ALA A 435 -21.73 10.84 -5.37
CA ALA A 435 -22.82 11.53 -4.68
C ALA A 435 -23.89 12.06 -5.67
N PRO A 436 -25.15 12.25 -5.24
CA PRO A 436 -26.21 12.74 -6.12
C PRO A 436 -25.89 14.09 -6.80
N ILE A 437 -25.81 14.09 -8.13
CA ILE A 437 -25.40 15.26 -8.93
C ILE A 437 -26.65 16.02 -9.42
N ARG A 438 -26.75 17.30 -9.04
CA ARG A 438 -27.80 18.22 -9.56
C ARG A 438 -27.30 19.20 -10.62
N LYS A 439 -26.01 19.51 -10.59
CA LYS A 439 -25.31 20.43 -11.48
C LYS A 439 -23.82 20.15 -11.39
N ILE A 440 -23.07 20.53 -12.42
CA ILE A 440 -21.61 20.53 -12.34
C ILE A 440 -21.11 21.49 -11.24
N PRO A 441 -19.95 21.20 -10.62
CA PRO A 441 -19.34 22.09 -9.64
C PRO A 441 -19.17 23.52 -10.16
N SER A 442 -19.40 24.50 -9.29
CA SER A 442 -19.38 25.92 -9.65
C SER A 442 -18.01 26.41 -10.15
N LEU A 443 -16.93 25.69 -9.81
CA LEU A 443 -15.58 25.93 -10.33
C LEU A 443 -15.54 25.86 -11.87
N PHE A 444 -16.46 25.13 -12.51
CA PHE A 444 -16.53 24.94 -13.96
C PHE A 444 -17.54 25.84 -14.69
N GLY A 445 -18.29 26.70 -14.00
CA GLY A 445 -19.35 27.53 -14.58
C GLY A 445 -18.87 28.60 -15.59
N GLU A 446 -19.81 29.12 -16.41
CA GLU A 446 -19.56 30.01 -17.56
C GLU A 446 -19.05 31.44 -17.25
N SER A 447 -17.90 31.73 -17.86
CA SER A 447 -17.49 32.84 -18.76
C SER A 447 -17.85 34.33 -18.58
N ALA A 448 -18.43 34.82 -17.48
CA ALA A 448 -18.49 36.29 -17.29
C ALA A 448 -17.12 36.91 -16.89
N ASN A 449 -16.19 36.12 -16.34
CA ASN A 449 -14.96 36.60 -15.68
C ASN A 449 -13.67 35.81 -16.03
N PHE A 450 -13.52 35.28 -17.26
CA PHE A 450 -12.34 34.47 -17.65
C PHE A 450 -12.02 33.34 -16.65
N ASN A 451 -12.88 32.32 -16.59
CA ASN A 451 -12.67 31.16 -15.71
C ASN A 451 -11.74 30.12 -16.38
N PRO A 452 -10.50 29.93 -15.90
CA PRO A 452 -9.54 29.02 -16.54
C PRO A 452 -9.91 27.54 -16.41
N PHE A 453 -10.79 27.18 -15.46
CA PHE A 453 -11.31 25.82 -15.31
C PHE A 453 -12.46 25.49 -16.27
N HIS A 454 -13.05 26.49 -16.93
CA HIS A 454 -14.21 26.27 -17.79
C HIS A 454 -13.81 25.58 -19.11
N SER A 455 -12.72 26.01 -19.73
CA SER A 455 -12.23 25.48 -21.01
C SER A 455 -10.80 25.96 -21.27
N TYR A 456 -10.07 25.26 -22.12
CA TYR A 456 -8.74 25.66 -22.60
C TYR A 456 -8.72 25.80 -24.13
N THR A 457 -7.82 26.62 -24.68
CA THR A 457 -7.60 26.72 -26.14
C THR A 457 -6.34 25.95 -26.49
N ILE A 458 -6.49 24.86 -27.24
CA ILE A 458 -5.40 24.02 -27.74
C ILE A 458 -4.72 24.77 -28.90
N SER A 459 -3.45 25.14 -28.72
CA SER A 459 -2.71 26.02 -29.62
C SER A 459 -2.50 25.37 -30.99
N PHE A 460 -2.04 24.10 -31.02
CA PHE A 460 -1.70 23.40 -32.26
C PHE A 460 -2.94 23.00 -33.08
N ALA A 461 -4.09 22.79 -32.43
CA ALA A 461 -5.35 22.50 -33.10
C ALA A 461 -6.15 23.77 -33.43
N SER A 462 -5.85 24.89 -32.76
CA SER A 462 -6.65 26.13 -32.81
C SER A 462 -8.12 25.91 -32.45
N GLN A 463 -8.38 25.03 -31.48
CA GLN A 463 -9.72 24.66 -31.02
C GLN A 463 -9.82 24.78 -29.49
N ARG A 464 -11.04 25.06 -28.99
CA ARG A 464 -11.30 25.07 -27.55
C ARG A 464 -11.79 23.71 -27.10
N THR A 465 -11.47 23.35 -25.86
CA THR A 465 -12.07 22.18 -25.23
C THR A 465 -13.57 22.37 -25.04
N THR A 466 -14.32 21.30 -25.22
CA THR A 466 -15.78 21.27 -25.21
C THR A 466 -16.28 20.18 -24.29
N ARG A 467 -17.45 20.38 -23.68
CA ARG A 467 -18.11 19.38 -22.84
C ARG A 467 -19.56 19.28 -23.28
N ASN A 468 -19.96 18.12 -23.79
CA ASN A 468 -21.36 17.81 -24.09
C ASN A 468 -21.87 16.85 -22.99
N ILE A 469 -22.32 17.44 -21.88
CA ILE A 469 -22.64 16.68 -20.68
C ILE A 469 -23.92 15.87 -20.90
N ASN A 470 -23.80 14.55 -20.75
CA ASN A 470 -24.92 13.63 -20.86
C ASN A 470 -25.88 13.78 -19.66
N SER A 471 -27.19 13.74 -19.93
CA SER A 471 -28.25 13.81 -18.91
C SER A 471 -28.23 12.67 -17.90
N GLU A 472 -27.65 11.52 -18.24
CA GLU A 472 -27.48 10.37 -17.35
C GLU A 472 -26.65 10.70 -16.11
N LEU A 473 -25.73 11.68 -16.21
CA LEU A 473 -24.97 12.17 -15.06
C LEU A 473 -25.88 12.72 -13.95
N TYR A 474 -26.99 13.36 -14.32
CA TYR A 474 -27.94 13.96 -13.38
C TYR A 474 -29.06 13.01 -12.97
N ASN A 475 -29.35 12.00 -13.80
CA ASN A 475 -30.40 11.01 -13.57
C ASN A 475 -29.85 9.60 -13.81
N PRO A 476 -28.88 9.15 -12.99
CA PRO A 476 -28.29 7.84 -13.17
C PRO A 476 -29.34 6.76 -12.89
N HIS A 477 -29.31 5.70 -13.69
CA HIS A 477 -30.07 4.50 -13.39
C HIS A 477 -29.56 3.86 -12.08
N LYS A 478 -30.33 2.89 -11.56
CA LYS A 478 -29.98 2.20 -10.31
C LYS A 478 -29.68 0.73 -10.55
N ILE A 479 -28.68 0.22 -9.86
CA ILE A 479 -28.32 -1.20 -9.79
C ILE A 479 -28.27 -1.58 -8.31
N ASN A 480 -28.96 -2.66 -7.93
CA ASN A 480 -29.05 -3.10 -6.53
C ASN A 480 -29.49 -1.98 -5.54
N GLY A 481 -30.29 -1.02 -6.01
CA GLY A 481 -30.79 0.11 -5.20
C GLY A 481 -29.83 1.31 -5.09
N TYR A 482 -28.59 1.19 -5.54
CA TYR A 482 -27.59 2.27 -5.59
C TYR A 482 -27.63 2.98 -6.94
N ASN A 483 -27.24 4.26 -6.99
CA ASN A 483 -27.01 4.94 -8.26
C ASN A 483 -25.81 4.29 -8.98
N TYR A 484 -25.90 4.20 -10.31
CA TYR A 484 -24.94 3.47 -11.14
C TYR A 484 -23.47 3.78 -10.84
N LEU A 485 -23.08 5.06 -10.84
CA LEU A 485 -21.70 5.47 -10.57
C LEU A 485 -21.19 5.05 -9.19
N TYR A 486 -22.04 5.16 -8.16
CA TYR A 486 -21.68 4.70 -6.82
C TYR A 486 -21.64 3.18 -6.74
N TYR A 487 -22.55 2.48 -7.41
CA TYR A 487 -22.54 1.03 -7.49
C TYR A 487 -21.24 0.52 -8.14
N LEU A 488 -20.86 1.12 -9.26
CA LEU A 488 -19.64 0.75 -9.96
C LEU A 488 -18.41 1.02 -9.09
N ALA A 489 -18.36 2.17 -8.38
CA ALA A 489 -17.31 2.45 -7.41
C ALA A 489 -17.26 1.44 -6.25
N LEU A 490 -18.41 1.03 -5.71
CA LEU A 490 -18.48 -0.02 -4.69
C LEU A 490 -18.00 -1.38 -5.24
N SER A 491 -18.37 -1.71 -6.47
CA SER A 491 -17.92 -2.94 -7.16
C SER A 491 -16.41 -2.91 -7.41
N THR A 492 -15.85 -1.76 -7.76
CA THR A 492 -14.40 -1.55 -7.87
C THR A 492 -13.72 -1.76 -6.52
N LEU A 493 -14.22 -1.12 -5.45
CA LEU A 493 -13.66 -1.23 -4.09
C LEU A 493 -13.87 -2.62 -3.46
N GLU A 494 -14.79 -3.41 -3.99
CA GLU A 494 -15.02 -4.79 -3.57
C GLU A 494 -13.94 -5.75 -4.04
N GLU A 495 -13.29 -5.48 -5.17
CA GLU A 495 -12.20 -6.31 -5.68
C GLU A 495 -10.97 -6.18 -4.75
N ASP A 496 -10.43 -7.33 -4.37
CA ASP A 496 -9.42 -7.47 -3.33
C ASP A 496 -8.02 -7.84 -3.86
N ASN A 497 -7.91 -8.11 -5.16
CA ASN A 497 -6.67 -8.23 -5.89
C ASN A 497 -6.47 -6.95 -6.74
N PHE A 498 -5.24 -6.43 -6.79
CA PHE A 498 -4.95 -5.17 -7.51
C PHE A 498 -5.28 -5.24 -9.01
N CYS A 499 -5.00 -6.35 -9.69
CA CYS A 499 -5.26 -6.46 -11.13
C CYS A 499 -6.74 -6.67 -11.47
N ASP A 500 -7.51 -7.32 -10.60
CA ASP A 500 -8.97 -7.35 -10.76
C ASP A 500 -9.58 -5.96 -10.46
N PHE A 501 -9.03 -5.25 -9.46
CA PHE A 501 -9.39 -3.87 -9.13
C PHE A 501 -9.12 -2.91 -10.28
N GLU A 502 -7.94 -2.98 -10.92
CA GLU A 502 -7.51 -2.04 -11.95
C GLU A 502 -8.47 -2.02 -13.15
N VAL A 503 -8.94 -3.18 -13.61
CA VAL A 503 -9.93 -3.27 -14.69
C VAL A 503 -11.22 -2.55 -14.33
N GLN A 504 -11.76 -2.82 -13.15
CA GLN A 504 -12.98 -2.16 -12.67
C GLN A 504 -12.78 -0.66 -12.46
N TYR A 505 -11.58 -0.28 -12.02
CA TYR A 505 -11.20 1.10 -11.74
C TYR A 505 -11.08 1.93 -13.01
N GLU A 506 -10.48 1.39 -14.07
CA GLU A 506 -10.40 2.08 -15.36
C GLU A 506 -11.80 2.22 -15.99
N VAL A 507 -12.62 1.16 -15.98
CA VAL A 507 -13.98 1.27 -16.55
C VAL A 507 -14.83 2.29 -15.77
N LEU A 508 -14.74 2.30 -14.43
CA LEU A 508 -15.35 3.32 -13.59
C LEU A 508 -14.89 4.74 -13.97
N HIS A 509 -13.59 4.92 -14.20
CA HIS A 509 -13.01 6.17 -14.66
C HIS A 509 -13.56 6.59 -16.04
N ASN A 510 -13.73 5.64 -16.96
CA ASN A 510 -14.16 5.88 -18.33
C ASN A 510 -15.58 6.44 -18.40
N GLU A 511 -16.45 6.06 -17.46
CA GLU A 511 -17.81 6.58 -17.38
C GLU A 511 -17.86 8.11 -17.31
N ILE A 512 -17.00 8.73 -16.50
CA ILE A 512 -16.98 10.19 -16.37
C ILE A 512 -16.42 10.87 -17.62
N HIS A 513 -15.44 10.26 -18.27
CA HIS A 513 -14.94 10.76 -19.55
C HIS A 513 -16.05 10.79 -20.61
N GLY A 514 -16.81 9.70 -20.74
CA GLY A 514 -17.98 9.60 -21.63
C GLY A 514 -19.08 10.58 -21.28
N LEU A 515 -19.52 10.61 -20.01
CA LEU A 515 -20.62 11.45 -19.53
C LEU A 515 -20.32 12.95 -19.60
N ILE A 516 -19.07 13.38 -19.39
CA ILE A 516 -18.70 14.81 -19.43
C ILE A 516 -18.36 15.27 -20.85
N GLY A 517 -17.66 14.44 -21.61
CA GLY A 517 -17.22 14.79 -22.97
C GLY A 517 -18.34 14.73 -24.00
N GLY A 518 -19.19 13.70 -23.88
CA GLY A 518 -20.21 13.36 -24.87
C GLY A 518 -19.62 13.25 -26.27
N ASN A 519 -20.29 13.83 -27.25
CA ASN A 519 -19.96 13.59 -28.67
C ASN A 519 -18.94 14.58 -29.25
N GLY A 520 -18.27 15.38 -28.42
CA GLY A 520 -17.32 16.40 -28.88
C GLY A 520 -15.95 15.82 -29.24
N THR A 521 -15.33 16.29 -30.33
CA THR A 521 -13.99 15.83 -30.74
C THR A 521 -12.88 16.30 -29.80
N PHE A 522 -12.90 17.57 -29.37
CA PHE A 522 -11.94 18.13 -28.41
C PHE A 522 -12.58 18.14 -27.02
N SER A 523 -12.89 16.96 -26.49
CA SER A 523 -13.68 16.80 -25.26
C SER A 523 -13.06 15.79 -24.31
N MET A 524 -13.65 15.66 -23.12
CA MET A 524 -13.31 14.60 -22.16
C MET A 524 -13.53 13.18 -22.72
N ALA A 525 -14.34 12.98 -23.77
CA ALA A 525 -14.63 11.65 -24.30
C ALA A 525 -13.58 11.14 -25.30
N THR A 526 -12.60 11.97 -25.67
CA THR A 526 -11.57 11.59 -26.64
C THR A 526 -10.20 11.50 -25.97
N LEU A 527 -9.57 10.33 -26.07
CA LEU A 527 -8.27 10.07 -25.43
C LEU A 527 -7.21 11.11 -25.85
N ASP A 528 -7.18 11.44 -27.14
CA ASP A 528 -6.18 12.34 -27.72
C ASP A 528 -6.26 13.78 -27.21
N TYR A 529 -7.42 14.23 -26.72
CA TYR A 529 -7.65 15.63 -26.35
C TYR A 529 -8.19 15.85 -24.94
N SER A 530 -8.65 14.82 -24.25
CA SER A 530 -9.26 14.92 -22.91
C SER A 530 -8.34 15.62 -21.90
N ALA A 531 -7.04 15.37 -21.93
CA ALA A 531 -6.07 15.97 -21.02
C ALA A 531 -5.93 17.50 -21.13
N PHE A 532 -6.39 18.11 -22.23
CA PHE A 532 -6.42 19.57 -22.37
C PHE A 532 -7.60 20.20 -21.65
N ASP A 533 -8.61 19.42 -21.27
CA ASP A 533 -9.73 19.94 -20.50
C ASP A 533 -9.31 20.10 -19.03
N PRO A 534 -9.44 21.29 -18.40
CA PRO A 534 -9.11 21.46 -16.99
C PRO A 534 -9.87 20.54 -16.02
N PHE A 535 -11.01 19.99 -16.44
CA PHE A 535 -11.76 18.99 -15.69
C PHE A 535 -11.00 17.67 -15.56
N PHE A 536 -10.18 17.31 -16.56
CA PHE A 536 -9.39 16.08 -16.59
C PHE A 536 -8.59 15.91 -15.30
N MET A 537 -7.79 16.90 -14.92
CA MET A 537 -6.92 16.78 -13.75
C MET A 537 -7.71 16.64 -12.43
N ILE A 538 -8.89 17.25 -12.35
CA ILE A 538 -9.79 17.13 -11.19
C ILE A 538 -10.45 15.74 -11.16
N HIS A 539 -10.86 15.23 -12.31
CA HIS A 539 -11.37 13.86 -12.43
C HIS A 539 -10.32 12.83 -12.00
N HIS A 540 -9.09 12.97 -12.50
CA HIS A 540 -7.98 12.08 -12.16
C HIS A 540 -7.57 12.17 -10.69
N SER A 541 -7.68 13.35 -10.06
CA SER A 541 -7.58 13.51 -8.60
C SER A 541 -8.69 12.76 -7.84
N SER A 542 -9.90 12.69 -8.40
CA SER A 542 -11.05 11.98 -7.83
C SER A 542 -10.91 10.47 -7.92
N ILE A 543 -10.43 9.98 -9.05
CA ILE A 543 -10.15 8.57 -9.29
C ILE A 543 -8.94 8.12 -8.44
N ASP A 544 -7.88 8.93 -8.34
CA ASP A 544 -6.75 8.68 -7.44
C ASP A 544 -7.17 8.58 -5.95
N ARG A 545 -8.17 9.37 -5.53
CA ARG A 545 -8.79 9.25 -4.20
C ARG A 545 -9.48 7.91 -3.99
N ILE A 546 -10.18 7.38 -5.00
CA ILE A 546 -10.79 6.04 -4.93
C ILE A 546 -9.72 4.97 -4.78
N TRP A 547 -8.57 5.12 -5.46
CA TRP A 547 -7.43 4.22 -5.24
C TRP A 547 -6.89 4.34 -3.81
N ALA A 548 -6.74 5.54 -3.25
CA ALA A 548 -6.34 5.71 -1.84
C ALA A 548 -7.34 5.04 -0.87
N ILE A 549 -8.64 5.14 -1.11
CA ILE A 549 -9.68 4.44 -0.32
C ILE A 549 -9.51 2.92 -0.44
N TRP A 550 -9.27 2.40 -1.65
CA TRP A 550 -9.00 0.97 -1.85
C TRP A 550 -7.77 0.50 -1.07
N GLN A 551 -6.69 1.29 -1.05
CA GLN A 551 -5.48 0.94 -0.30
C GLN A 551 -5.76 0.85 1.21
N GLU A 552 -6.56 1.76 1.78
CA GLU A 552 -6.98 1.68 3.18
C GLU A 552 -7.93 0.49 3.45
N LEU A 553 -8.81 0.15 2.50
CA LEU A 553 -9.63 -1.07 2.60
C LEU A 553 -8.76 -2.34 2.61
N GLN A 554 -7.74 -2.43 1.75
CA GLN A 554 -6.84 -3.59 1.75
C GLN A 554 -6.07 -3.73 3.07
N LYS A 555 -5.66 -2.62 3.69
CA LYS A 555 -5.09 -2.65 5.06
C LYS A 555 -6.05 -3.24 6.07
N LEU A 556 -7.33 -2.83 6.05
CA LEU A 556 -8.37 -3.40 6.92
C LEU A 556 -8.62 -4.89 6.64
N ARG A 557 -8.44 -5.33 5.40
CA ARG A 557 -8.62 -6.72 4.95
C ARG A 557 -7.37 -7.59 5.14
N HIS A 558 -6.27 -7.02 5.65
CA HIS A 558 -4.96 -7.66 5.75
C HIS A 558 -4.46 -8.21 4.41
N LYS A 559 -4.62 -7.42 3.34
CA LYS A 559 -4.21 -7.74 1.97
C LYS A 559 -3.17 -6.74 1.45
N PRO A 560 -2.37 -7.12 0.43
CA PRO A 560 -1.41 -6.21 -0.19
C PRO A 560 -2.09 -4.93 -0.71
N PHE A 561 -1.49 -3.76 -0.43
CA PHE A 561 -2.06 -2.45 -0.77
C PHE A 561 -1.08 -1.51 -1.49
N ASN A 562 0.23 -1.77 -1.37
CA ASN A 562 1.31 -0.96 -1.91
C ASN A 562 2.20 -1.73 -2.90
N SER A 563 1.76 -2.90 -3.34
CA SER A 563 2.45 -3.73 -4.30
C SER A 563 1.45 -4.55 -5.11
N ALA A 564 1.88 -4.99 -6.29
CA ALA A 564 1.16 -5.94 -7.10
C ALA A 564 2.16 -6.94 -7.70
N HIS A 565 1.81 -8.23 -7.65
CA HIS A 565 2.63 -9.30 -8.25
C HIS A 565 2.15 -9.68 -9.65
N CYS A 566 0.92 -9.32 -9.97
CA CYS A 566 0.33 -9.50 -11.30
C CYS A 566 0.92 -8.49 -12.29
N ALA A 567 1.06 -8.89 -13.56
CA ALA A 567 1.65 -8.06 -14.63
C ALA A 567 3.09 -7.54 -14.36
N GLY A 568 3.91 -8.31 -13.64
CA GLY A 568 5.22 -7.89 -13.13
C GLY A 568 6.15 -7.17 -14.11
N HIS A 569 6.31 -7.66 -15.34
CA HIS A 569 7.17 -7.00 -16.34
C HIS A 569 6.76 -5.55 -16.65
N ILE A 570 5.47 -5.22 -16.57
CA ILE A 570 4.95 -3.87 -16.84
C ILE A 570 5.20 -2.95 -15.63
N LEU A 571 5.16 -3.50 -14.41
CA LEU A 571 5.42 -2.76 -13.17
C LEU A 571 6.92 -2.48 -12.94
N GLU A 572 7.79 -3.25 -13.58
CA GLU A 572 9.26 -3.10 -13.56
C GLU A 572 9.78 -2.06 -14.57
N ASP A 573 8.97 -1.62 -15.53
CA ASP A 573 9.34 -0.59 -16.48
C ASP A 573 8.91 0.82 -16.01
N PRO A 574 9.75 1.85 -16.19
CA PRO A 574 9.41 3.21 -15.77
C PRO A 574 8.32 3.81 -16.68
N LEU A 575 7.42 4.58 -16.07
CA LEU A 575 6.30 5.25 -16.72
C LEU A 575 6.80 6.29 -17.73
N HIS A 576 6.41 6.13 -19.00
CA HIS A 576 6.75 7.05 -20.09
C HIS A 576 5.68 8.15 -20.26
N PRO A 577 6.03 9.40 -20.58
CA PRO A 577 7.37 9.91 -20.85
C PRO A 577 8.02 10.52 -19.60
N PHE A 578 7.57 10.18 -18.38
CA PHE A 578 8.06 10.81 -17.15
C PHE A 578 9.56 10.61 -16.94
N ASN A 579 10.09 9.45 -17.33
CA ASN A 579 11.51 9.13 -17.28
C ASN A 579 12.36 9.82 -18.38
N TYR A 580 11.74 10.34 -19.45
CA TYR A 580 12.48 10.98 -20.55
C TYR A 580 13.02 12.34 -20.10
N ALA A 581 14.31 12.40 -19.79
CA ALA A 581 14.96 13.58 -19.22
C ALA A 581 14.91 14.83 -20.13
N GLU A 582 14.73 14.65 -21.43
CA GLU A 582 14.58 15.76 -22.38
C GLU A 582 13.19 16.39 -22.36
N ILE A 583 12.17 15.61 -21.99
CA ILE A 583 10.77 16.04 -21.98
C ILE A 583 10.35 16.49 -20.59
N ASN A 584 10.63 15.67 -19.57
CA ASN A 584 10.22 15.94 -18.20
C ASN A 584 11.37 16.55 -17.40
N LYS A 585 11.26 17.85 -17.11
CA LYS A 585 12.24 18.58 -16.27
C LYS A 585 11.86 18.61 -14.78
N ASN A 586 10.79 17.92 -14.39
CA ASN A 586 10.40 17.78 -12.98
C ASN A 586 11.09 16.56 -12.37
N ASP A 587 12.06 16.80 -11.50
CA ASP A 587 12.86 15.75 -10.87
C ASP A 587 12.02 14.81 -9.99
N LEU A 588 10.97 15.32 -9.32
CA LEU A 588 10.11 14.51 -8.46
C LEU A 588 9.43 13.41 -9.27
N THR A 589 8.79 13.74 -10.39
CA THR A 589 8.08 12.75 -11.20
C THR A 589 9.02 11.93 -12.08
N ARG A 590 10.15 12.52 -12.51
CA ARG A 590 11.14 11.82 -13.34
C ARG A 590 11.85 10.71 -12.58
N LEU A 591 12.34 11.02 -11.37
CA LEU A 591 13.09 10.05 -10.55
C LEU A 591 12.19 8.99 -9.91
N ASN A 592 10.89 9.29 -9.74
CA ASN A 592 9.89 8.38 -9.19
C ASN A 592 8.91 7.89 -10.27
N SER A 593 9.41 7.69 -11.49
CA SER A 593 8.62 7.18 -12.61
C SER A 593 8.43 5.67 -12.56
N GLN A 594 9.07 4.97 -11.63
CA GLN A 594 8.86 3.53 -11.43
C GLN A 594 7.48 3.26 -10.81
N PRO A 595 6.62 2.42 -11.40
CA PRO A 595 5.29 2.11 -10.85
C PRO A 595 5.32 1.68 -9.36
N SER A 596 6.29 0.88 -8.95
CA SER A 596 6.43 0.46 -7.54
C SER A 596 6.57 1.63 -6.56
N SER A 597 7.20 2.73 -6.96
CA SER A 597 7.32 3.95 -6.15
C SER A 597 6.06 4.82 -6.14
N VAL A 598 5.11 4.56 -7.04
CA VAL A 598 3.91 5.38 -7.25
C VAL A 598 2.72 4.90 -6.41
N PHE A 599 2.78 3.68 -5.86
CA PHE A 599 1.77 3.16 -4.93
C PHE A 599 1.59 4.03 -3.68
N ASP A 600 2.67 4.59 -3.13
CA ASP A 600 2.59 5.48 -1.97
C ASP A 600 2.43 6.94 -2.42
N TYR A 601 1.21 7.45 -2.30
CA TYR A 601 0.95 8.85 -2.66
C TYR A 601 1.58 9.86 -1.69
N SER A 602 1.86 9.46 -0.44
CA SER A 602 2.42 10.36 0.56
C SER A 602 3.84 10.80 0.21
N HIS A 603 4.56 9.97 -0.54
CA HIS A 603 5.88 10.25 -1.11
C HIS A 603 5.89 11.48 -2.04
N PHE A 604 4.76 11.78 -2.70
CA PHE A 604 4.64 12.93 -3.60
C PHE A 604 4.25 14.23 -2.91
N GLY A 605 4.16 14.23 -1.57
CA GLY A 605 3.91 15.44 -0.80
C GLY A 605 2.48 15.98 -0.97
N TYR A 606 1.49 15.11 -1.09
CA TYR A 606 0.08 15.50 -1.01
C TYR A 606 -0.73 14.54 -0.13
N GLN A 607 -1.89 15.01 0.32
CA GLN A 607 -2.88 14.24 1.07
C GLN A 607 -4.30 14.60 0.62
N PHE A 608 -5.26 13.73 0.87
CA PHE A 608 -6.69 14.05 0.75
C PHE A 608 -7.21 14.58 2.08
N ASP A 609 -8.12 15.56 2.05
CA ASP A 609 -8.79 16.05 3.25
C ASP A 609 -9.68 14.98 3.91
N LYS A 610 -10.33 14.14 3.10
CA LYS A 610 -11.23 13.06 3.52
C LYS A 610 -11.07 11.86 2.60
N LEU A 611 -11.03 10.66 3.18
CA LEU A 611 -11.13 9.38 2.47
C LEU A 611 -12.54 8.82 2.68
N GLU A 612 -13.53 9.50 2.09
CA GLU A 612 -14.95 9.14 2.16
C GLU A 612 -15.48 8.88 0.74
N LEU A 613 -16.53 8.10 0.56
CA LEU A 613 -17.19 7.94 -0.73
C LEU A 613 -18.70 8.03 -0.55
N ASN A 614 -19.34 8.97 -1.24
CA ASN A 614 -20.76 9.27 -1.08
C ASN A 614 -21.15 9.57 0.38
N GLY A 615 -20.25 10.24 1.10
CA GLY A 615 -20.43 10.59 2.53
C GLY A 615 -20.20 9.43 3.52
N HIS A 616 -19.67 8.29 3.07
CA HIS A 616 -19.32 7.16 3.91
C HIS A 616 -17.81 7.05 4.12
N ASP A 617 -17.36 6.84 5.35
CA ASP A 617 -15.94 6.58 5.61
C ASP A 617 -15.49 5.17 5.16
N VAL A 618 -14.19 4.91 5.22
CA VAL A 618 -13.60 3.62 4.77
C VAL A 618 -14.23 2.41 5.47
N LYS A 619 -14.57 2.51 6.77
CA LYS A 619 -15.16 1.39 7.52
C LYS A 619 -16.63 1.18 7.12
N GLU A 620 -17.38 2.26 7.00
CA GLU A 620 -18.77 2.21 6.54
C GLU A 620 -18.88 1.68 5.11
N ILE A 621 -17.94 2.05 4.22
CA ILE A 621 -17.84 1.50 2.86
C ILE A 621 -17.62 -0.01 2.91
N ASP A 622 -16.70 -0.49 3.76
CA ASP A 622 -16.46 -1.92 3.89
C ASP A 622 -17.70 -2.66 4.38
N GLU A 623 -18.46 -2.12 5.33
CA GLU A 623 -19.75 -2.67 5.77
C GLU A 623 -20.81 -2.70 4.65
N ILE A 624 -20.85 -1.67 3.79
CA ILE A 624 -21.72 -1.65 2.59
C ILE A 624 -21.34 -2.77 1.63
N ILE A 625 -20.04 -2.94 1.35
CA ILE A 625 -19.53 -4.02 0.49
C ILE A 625 -19.87 -5.40 1.07
N HIS A 626 -19.72 -5.60 2.38
CA HIS A 626 -20.13 -6.83 3.05
C HIS A 626 -21.63 -7.12 2.88
N ARG A 627 -22.49 -6.09 2.91
CA ARG A 627 -23.93 -6.25 2.62
C ARG A 627 -24.19 -6.61 1.16
N LEU A 628 -23.43 -6.07 0.21
CA LEU A 628 -23.51 -6.46 -1.20
C LEU A 628 -23.14 -7.94 -1.40
N ARG A 629 -22.10 -8.43 -0.69
CA ARG A 629 -21.69 -9.85 -0.68
C ARG A 629 -22.72 -10.82 -0.08
N ASN A 630 -23.73 -10.32 0.63
CA ASN A 630 -24.83 -11.15 1.14
C ASN A 630 -25.90 -11.43 0.08
N ASN A 631 -25.81 -10.85 -1.12
CA ASN A 631 -26.74 -11.10 -2.22
C ASN A 631 -26.05 -11.86 -3.34
N GLU A 632 -26.78 -12.81 -3.93
CA GLU A 632 -26.34 -13.47 -5.16
C GLU A 632 -26.35 -12.48 -6.32
N ARG A 633 -25.20 -12.41 -7.00
CA ARG A 633 -24.97 -11.54 -8.15
C ARG A 633 -24.42 -12.33 -9.32
N VAL A 634 -24.89 -11.96 -10.50
CA VAL A 634 -24.48 -12.53 -11.78
C VAL A 634 -23.90 -11.39 -12.60
N TYR A 635 -22.68 -11.60 -13.08
CA TYR A 635 -21.96 -10.64 -13.89
C TYR A 635 -21.72 -11.19 -15.29
N LEU A 636 -21.73 -10.30 -16.25
CA LEU A 636 -21.12 -10.52 -17.55
C LEU A 636 -19.62 -10.33 -17.42
N GLY A 637 -18.84 -11.37 -17.73
CA GLY A 637 -17.38 -11.35 -17.75
C GLY A 637 -16.87 -10.98 -19.14
N LEU A 638 -16.25 -9.81 -19.28
CA LEU A 638 -15.75 -9.31 -20.55
C LEU A 638 -14.22 -9.20 -20.54
N VAL A 639 -13.59 -9.66 -21.62
CA VAL A 639 -12.18 -9.40 -21.92
C VAL A 639 -12.15 -8.23 -22.91
N LEU A 640 -11.83 -7.03 -22.41
CA LEU A 640 -11.79 -5.83 -23.25
C LEU A 640 -10.39 -5.64 -23.82
N PHE A 641 -10.33 -5.05 -25.01
CA PHE A 641 -9.09 -4.76 -25.72
C PHE A 641 -9.22 -3.47 -26.54
N GLY A 642 -8.08 -2.82 -26.79
CA GLY A 642 -8.00 -1.54 -27.48
C GLY A 642 -8.56 -1.59 -28.90
N GLN A 643 -9.39 -0.60 -29.23
CA GLN A 643 -10.09 -0.48 -30.52
C GLN A 643 -9.59 0.73 -31.34
N GLN A 644 -8.54 1.40 -30.90
CA GLN A 644 -7.98 2.62 -31.49
C GLN A 644 -8.98 3.78 -31.56
N SER A 645 -10.02 3.73 -30.72
CA SER A 645 -11.04 4.77 -30.62
C SER A 645 -11.86 4.60 -29.34
N SER A 646 -12.46 5.68 -28.88
CA SER A 646 -13.38 5.65 -27.75
C SER A 646 -14.77 5.19 -28.18
N LEU A 647 -15.34 4.23 -27.45
CA LEU A 647 -16.57 3.54 -27.78
C LEU A 647 -17.56 3.55 -26.62
N ASP A 648 -18.84 3.68 -26.97
CA ASP A 648 -19.97 3.40 -26.09
C ASP A 648 -20.47 1.99 -26.40
N ILE A 649 -20.54 1.14 -25.38
CA ILE A 649 -20.93 -0.27 -25.53
C ILE A 649 -22.27 -0.48 -24.85
N ASN A 650 -23.27 -0.90 -25.62
CA ASN A 650 -24.59 -1.27 -25.13
C ASN A 650 -24.72 -2.79 -25.09
N ILE A 651 -25.25 -3.30 -23.98
CA ILE A 651 -25.41 -4.73 -23.71
C ILE A 651 -26.91 -5.05 -23.65
N ASP A 652 -27.37 -5.96 -24.50
CA ASP A 652 -28.69 -6.58 -24.41
C ASP A 652 -28.55 -8.10 -24.18
N LEU A 653 -29.17 -8.63 -23.11
CA LEU A 653 -29.25 -10.07 -22.88
C LEU A 653 -30.34 -10.70 -23.75
N ILE A 654 -30.05 -11.86 -24.35
CA ILE A 654 -31.03 -12.62 -25.12
C ILE A 654 -31.62 -13.73 -24.24
N ASP A 655 -32.94 -13.73 -24.07
CA ASP A 655 -33.63 -14.76 -23.30
C ASP A 655 -33.84 -16.08 -24.09
N GLY A 656 -34.39 -17.09 -23.42
CA GLY A 656 -34.69 -18.40 -24.04
C GLY A 656 -35.72 -18.36 -25.17
N ALA A 657 -36.49 -17.28 -25.30
CA ALA A 657 -37.42 -17.05 -26.41
C ALA A 657 -36.77 -16.27 -27.58
N GLY A 658 -35.51 -15.85 -27.44
CA GLY A 658 -34.78 -15.07 -28.42
C GLY A 658 -35.06 -13.57 -28.36
N GLN A 659 -35.68 -13.06 -27.29
CA GLN A 659 -35.94 -11.64 -27.11
C GLN A 659 -34.76 -10.95 -26.42
N ALA A 660 -34.38 -9.77 -26.94
CA ALA A 660 -33.32 -8.93 -26.40
C ALA A 660 -33.86 -8.01 -25.28
N HIS A 661 -33.14 -7.95 -24.17
CA HIS A 661 -33.47 -7.11 -23.00
C HIS A 661 -32.25 -6.29 -22.59
N THR A 662 -32.39 -4.97 -22.55
CA THR A 662 -31.30 -4.05 -22.22
C THR A 662 -30.81 -4.24 -20.79
N ALA A 663 -29.53 -4.55 -20.68
CA ALA A 663 -28.79 -4.69 -19.42
C ALA A 663 -28.23 -3.36 -18.95
N GLY A 664 -27.73 -2.57 -19.90
CA GLY A 664 -27.14 -1.26 -19.68
C GLY A 664 -26.01 -0.99 -20.66
N ASN A 665 -25.18 -0.01 -20.32
CA ASN A 665 -24.06 0.45 -21.13
C ASN A 665 -22.84 0.76 -20.27
N PHE A 666 -21.67 0.79 -20.92
CA PHE A 666 -20.42 1.26 -20.34
C PHE A 666 -19.51 1.86 -21.43
N HIS A 667 -18.50 2.60 -21.00
CA HIS A 667 -17.57 3.29 -21.90
C HIS A 667 -16.18 2.65 -21.93
N VAL A 668 -15.60 2.55 -23.13
CA VAL A 668 -14.21 2.15 -23.34
C VAL A 668 -13.47 3.30 -24.00
N LEU A 669 -12.42 3.79 -23.35
CA LEU A 669 -11.59 4.86 -23.91
C LEU A 669 -10.56 4.30 -24.89
N GLY A 670 -10.26 5.11 -25.90
CA GLY A 670 -9.20 4.82 -26.83
C GLY A 670 -8.91 5.94 -27.82
N GLY A 671 -7.75 5.88 -28.46
CA GLY A 671 -7.25 6.90 -29.39
C GLY A 671 -6.64 6.31 -30.66
N GLU A 672 -6.55 7.10 -31.73
CA GLU A 672 -6.12 6.61 -33.07
C GLU A 672 -4.70 6.02 -33.03
N LYS A 673 -3.82 6.61 -32.21
CA LYS A 673 -2.44 6.15 -32.01
C LYS A 673 -2.20 5.70 -30.57
N GLU A 674 -3.13 4.96 -30.00
CA GLU A 674 -2.91 4.30 -28.72
C GLU A 674 -1.98 3.09 -28.84
N MET A 675 -1.35 2.72 -27.73
CA MET A 675 -0.65 1.43 -27.66
C MET A 675 -1.68 0.29 -27.63
N PRO A 676 -1.43 -0.83 -28.33
CA PRO A 676 -2.30 -1.99 -28.23
C PRO A 676 -2.35 -2.49 -26.77
N TRP A 677 -3.56 -2.74 -26.28
CA TRP A 677 -3.80 -3.25 -24.94
C TRP A 677 -4.92 -4.27 -24.95
N ALA A 678 -4.90 -5.16 -23.97
CA ALA A 678 -5.99 -6.09 -23.68
C ALA A 678 -5.94 -6.42 -22.19
N TYR A 679 -7.09 -6.35 -21.51
CA TYR A 679 -7.15 -6.86 -20.15
C TYR A 679 -6.96 -8.37 -20.17
N GLU A 680 -6.06 -8.87 -19.34
CA GLU A 680 -5.96 -10.31 -19.12
C GLU A 680 -6.99 -10.80 -18.08
N ARG A 681 -7.51 -9.86 -17.28
CA ARG A 681 -8.55 -10.06 -16.25
C ARG A 681 -9.93 -9.74 -16.80
N LEU A 682 -10.96 -10.30 -16.16
CA LEU A 682 -12.35 -10.08 -16.56
C LEU A 682 -12.87 -8.76 -15.98
N PHE A 683 -13.39 -7.90 -16.86
CA PHE A 683 -14.33 -6.87 -16.44
C PHE A 683 -15.66 -7.53 -16.06
N LYS A 684 -16.12 -7.33 -14.83
CA LYS A 684 -17.38 -7.89 -14.30
C LYS A 684 -18.46 -6.81 -14.35
N TYR A 685 -19.39 -6.91 -15.30
CA TYR A 685 -20.53 -6.01 -15.42
C TYR A 685 -21.78 -6.66 -14.80
N ASP A 686 -22.40 -6.03 -13.80
CA ASP A 686 -23.53 -6.64 -13.08
C ASP A 686 -24.81 -6.68 -13.94
N ILE A 687 -25.34 -7.88 -14.15
CA ILE A 687 -26.56 -8.15 -14.93
C ILE A 687 -27.66 -8.81 -14.09
N SER A 688 -27.49 -8.84 -12.76
CA SER A 688 -28.32 -9.59 -11.82
C SER A 688 -29.80 -9.23 -11.92
N ASP A 689 -30.11 -7.94 -12.02
CA ASP A 689 -31.49 -7.45 -12.07
C ASP A 689 -32.20 -7.92 -13.35
N VAL A 690 -31.50 -7.93 -14.48
CA VAL A 690 -32.05 -8.37 -15.78
C VAL A 690 -32.21 -9.89 -15.81
N VAL A 691 -31.21 -10.62 -15.34
CA VAL A 691 -31.25 -12.09 -15.23
C VAL A 691 -32.44 -12.53 -14.37
N LYS A 692 -32.62 -11.91 -13.19
CA LYS A 692 -33.74 -12.22 -12.28
C LYS A 692 -35.09 -11.82 -12.87
N LYS A 693 -35.19 -10.65 -13.50
CA LYS A 693 -36.44 -10.12 -14.05
C LYS A 693 -36.99 -10.96 -15.21
N TYR A 694 -36.10 -11.47 -16.07
CA TYR A 694 -36.49 -12.23 -17.27
C TYR A 694 -36.29 -13.73 -17.15
N GLY A 695 -35.84 -14.23 -15.99
CA GLY A 695 -35.69 -15.66 -15.72
C GLY A 695 -34.63 -16.34 -16.60
N ILE A 696 -33.55 -15.64 -16.91
CA ILE A 696 -32.44 -16.16 -17.70
C ILE A 696 -31.62 -17.11 -16.81
N THR A 697 -31.31 -18.31 -17.30
CA THR A 697 -30.52 -19.30 -16.56
C THR A 697 -29.09 -19.35 -17.10
N THR A 698 -28.14 -19.59 -16.19
CA THR A 698 -26.69 -19.67 -16.44
C THR A 698 -26.19 -21.11 -16.61
N ASP A 699 -27.10 -22.10 -16.47
CA ASP A 699 -26.87 -23.53 -16.68
C ASP A 699 -26.56 -23.92 -18.14
N ARG A 700 -26.61 -22.94 -19.04
CA ARG A 700 -26.40 -23.06 -20.47
C ARG A 700 -25.70 -21.79 -20.99
N PRO A 701 -25.08 -21.84 -22.17
CA PRO A 701 -24.49 -20.65 -22.78
C PRO A 701 -25.49 -19.47 -22.86
N VAL A 702 -25.14 -18.36 -22.22
CA VAL A 702 -25.94 -17.12 -22.25
C VAL A 702 -25.52 -16.33 -23.47
N LYS A 703 -26.49 -15.86 -24.26
CA LYS A 703 -26.26 -15.03 -25.44
C LYS A 703 -26.45 -13.57 -25.11
N VAL A 704 -25.52 -12.75 -25.57
CA VAL A 704 -25.58 -11.30 -25.43
C VAL A 704 -25.42 -10.66 -26.79
N LYS A 705 -26.29 -9.70 -27.07
CA LYS A 705 -26.14 -8.79 -28.19
C LYS A 705 -25.35 -7.58 -27.70
N VAL A 706 -24.22 -7.31 -28.35
CA VAL A 706 -23.37 -6.16 -28.07
C VAL A 706 -23.48 -5.19 -29.25
N THR A 707 -23.86 -3.96 -28.97
CA THR A 707 -23.90 -2.86 -29.95
C THR A 707 -22.94 -1.77 -29.51
N SER A 708 -21.90 -1.55 -30.30
CA SER A 708 -20.86 -0.57 -30.05
C SER A 708 -20.98 0.62 -31.01
N THR A 709 -20.90 1.82 -30.48
CA THR A 709 -20.85 3.08 -31.24
C THR A 709 -19.60 3.87 -30.89
N TYR A 710 -19.04 4.60 -31.85
CA TYR A 710 -18.02 5.61 -31.55
C TYR A 710 -18.61 6.71 -30.66
N TYR A 711 -17.77 7.39 -29.90
CA TYR A 711 -18.15 8.54 -29.04
C TYR A 711 -18.99 9.60 -29.77
N ASN A 712 -18.85 9.73 -31.09
CA ASN A 712 -19.62 10.69 -31.91
C ASN A 712 -21.00 10.15 -32.36
N GLY A 713 -21.41 8.97 -31.89
CA GLY A 713 -22.68 8.31 -32.21
C GLY A 713 -22.68 7.51 -33.51
N LYS A 714 -21.54 7.40 -34.22
CA LYS A 714 -21.46 6.55 -35.43
C LYS A 714 -21.43 5.06 -35.05
N PRO A 715 -22.17 4.19 -35.74
CA PRO A 715 -22.08 2.75 -35.53
C PRO A 715 -20.67 2.22 -35.77
N PHE A 716 -20.18 1.34 -34.90
CA PHE A 716 -18.90 0.65 -35.05
C PHE A 716 -19.11 -0.82 -35.37
N GLN A 717 -19.70 -1.57 -34.42
CA GLN A 717 -19.92 -3.00 -34.56
C GLN A 717 -21.19 -3.42 -33.83
N GLU A 718 -21.89 -4.41 -34.39
CA GLU A 718 -22.97 -5.12 -33.72
C GLU A 718 -22.78 -6.62 -33.92
N TYR A 719 -22.84 -7.39 -32.84
CA TYR A 719 -22.75 -8.84 -32.89
C TYR A 719 -23.56 -9.48 -31.76
N THR A 720 -23.82 -10.78 -31.89
CA THR A 720 -24.45 -11.58 -30.84
C THR A 720 -23.62 -12.83 -30.66
N ASP A 721 -23.15 -13.05 -29.44
CA ASP A 721 -22.30 -14.21 -29.13
C ASP A 721 -22.61 -14.77 -27.74
N GLU A 722 -22.07 -15.97 -27.48
CA GLU A 722 -22.12 -16.61 -26.17
C GLU A 722 -20.96 -16.10 -25.30
N VAL A 723 -21.28 -15.62 -24.10
CA VAL A 723 -20.36 -14.83 -23.26
C VAL A 723 -20.02 -15.52 -21.95
N VAL A 724 -18.86 -15.17 -21.39
CA VAL A 724 -18.45 -15.63 -20.05
C VAL A 724 -19.35 -14.99 -19.01
N ILE A 725 -19.84 -15.80 -18.08
CA ILE A 725 -20.64 -15.35 -16.93
C ILE A 725 -19.81 -15.54 -15.67
N VAL A 726 -19.91 -14.62 -14.72
CA VAL A 726 -19.29 -14.76 -13.40
C VAL A 726 -20.40 -14.74 -12.36
N GLU A 727 -20.52 -15.82 -11.59
CA GLU A 727 -21.47 -15.91 -10.49
C GLU A 727 -20.77 -15.69 -9.15
N ARG A 728 -21.33 -14.79 -8.35
CA ARG A 728 -20.92 -14.53 -6.98
C ARG A 728 -22.07 -14.90 -6.06
N HIS A 729 -21.94 -16.05 -5.42
CA HIS A 729 -22.94 -16.52 -4.46
C HIS A 729 -22.89 -15.71 -3.16
N ALA A 730 -24.05 -15.60 -2.51
CA ALA A 730 -24.15 -14.97 -1.20
C ALA A 730 -23.25 -15.69 -0.18
N HIS A 731 -22.51 -14.91 0.60
CA HIS A 731 -21.58 -15.41 1.63
C HIS A 731 -20.43 -16.28 1.09
N SER A 732 -20.18 -16.27 -0.22
CA SER A 732 -19.02 -16.93 -0.83
C SER A 732 -17.82 -15.99 -0.85
N ASP A 733 -16.63 -16.54 -0.60
CA ASP A 733 -15.33 -15.88 -0.76
C ASP A 733 -14.74 -16.08 -2.17
N TYR A 734 -15.41 -16.85 -3.03
CA TYR A 734 -14.99 -17.12 -4.40
C TYR A 734 -16.09 -16.80 -5.42
N ASP A 735 -15.64 -16.49 -6.63
CA ASP A 735 -16.45 -16.38 -7.84
C ASP A 735 -16.44 -17.74 -8.59
N ILE A 736 -17.55 -18.04 -9.30
CA ILE A 736 -17.63 -19.12 -10.29
C ILE A 736 -17.62 -18.49 -11.68
N VAL A 737 -16.58 -18.73 -12.45
CA VAL A 737 -16.47 -18.26 -13.84
C VAL A 737 -16.99 -19.35 -14.77
N ILE A 738 -18.13 -19.08 -15.39
CA ILE A 738 -18.86 -19.96 -16.30
C ILE A 738 -18.46 -19.61 -17.74
N ILE A 739 -17.80 -20.55 -18.42
CA ILE A 739 -17.22 -20.35 -19.75
C ILE A 739 -18.04 -21.15 -20.78
N PRO A 740 -18.66 -20.49 -21.76
CA PRO A 740 -19.47 -21.16 -22.78
C PRO A 740 -18.60 -21.80 -23.86
N PHE A 741 -18.74 -23.11 -24.05
CA PHE A 741 -18.05 -23.88 -25.07
C PHE A 741 -19.07 -24.43 -26.07
N SER A 742 -19.08 -23.93 -27.31
CA SER A 742 -19.94 -24.44 -28.38
C SER A 742 -19.21 -24.62 -29.70
N THR A 743 -19.84 -25.31 -30.65
CA THR A 743 -19.25 -25.48 -31.99
C THR A 743 -19.26 -24.22 -32.83
N THR A 744 -19.95 -23.15 -32.41
CA THR A 744 -20.08 -21.90 -33.17
C THR A 744 -19.50 -20.68 -32.48
N ASN A 745 -19.34 -20.69 -31.16
CA ASN A 745 -18.79 -19.55 -30.41
C ASN A 745 -17.29 -19.35 -30.67
N THR A 746 -16.85 -18.10 -30.62
CA THR A 746 -15.45 -17.68 -30.61
C THR A 746 -15.02 -17.40 -29.17
N LEU A 747 -14.22 -18.30 -28.59
CA LEU A 747 -13.71 -18.12 -27.23
C LEU A 747 -12.62 -17.05 -27.17
N VAL A 748 -12.57 -16.34 -26.06
CA VAL A 748 -11.42 -15.53 -25.68
C VAL A 748 -10.18 -16.43 -25.52
N PRO A 749 -9.01 -16.02 -26.01
CA PRO A 749 -7.84 -16.90 -26.06
C PRO A 749 -7.22 -17.15 -24.68
N LYS A 750 -7.36 -16.20 -23.74
CA LYS A 750 -6.79 -16.26 -22.40
C LYS A 750 -7.70 -15.54 -21.41
N ILE A 751 -7.87 -16.11 -20.22
CA ILE A 751 -8.45 -15.46 -19.04
C ILE A 751 -7.52 -15.72 -17.86
N VAL A 752 -7.26 -14.69 -17.05
CA VAL A 752 -6.52 -14.82 -15.81
C VAL A 752 -7.48 -14.61 -14.64
N VAL A 753 -7.50 -15.55 -13.70
CA VAL A 753 -8.35 -15.50 -12.51
C VAL A 753 -7.51 -15.56 -11.24
N LYS A 754 -8.03 -15.05 -10.13
CA LYS A 754 -7.36 -15.15 -8.83
C LYS A 754 -7.51 -16.56 -8.25
N LYS A 755 -6.54 -16.99 -7.45
CA LYS A 755 -6.60 -18.22 -6.67
C LYS A 755 -7.88 -18.31 -5.84
N GLY A 756 -8.47 -19.50 -5.81
CA GLY A 756 -9.75 -19.74 -5.14
C GLY A 756 -10.96 -19.64 -6.07
N THR A 757 -10.84 -18.92 -7.19
CA THR A 757 -11.87 -18.89 -8.25
C THR A 757 -12.17 -20.30 -8.76
N ARG A 758 -13.45 -20.58 -9.00
CA ARG A 758 -13.91 -21.85 -9.56
C ARG A 758 -14.30 -21.66 -11.01
N ILE A 759 -14.11 -22.70 -11.81
CA ILE A 759 -14.40 -22.66 -13.25
C ILE A 759 -15.50 -23.67 -13.55
N GLU A 760 -16.49 -23.26 -14.32
CA GLU A 760 -17.49 -24.13 -14.91
C GLU A 760 -17.48 -23.97 -16.42
N PHE A 761 -17.61 -25.07 -17.15
CA PHE A 761 -17.75 -25.04 -18.61
C PHE A 761 -19.16 -25.46 -18.99
N VAL A 762 -19.87 -24.63 -19.74
CA VAL A 762 -21.24 -24.91 -20.20
C VAL A 762 -21.28 -25.08 -21.71
N THR A 763 -22.17 -25.93 -22.22
CA THR A 763 -22.29 -26.19 -23.65
C THR A 763 -23.74 -26.50 -24.03
N SER A 764 -24.09 -26.25 -25.30
CA SER A 764 -25.39 -26.60 -25.88
C SER A 764 -25.32 -27.75 -26.88
N ASP A 765 -24.14 -28.06 -27.42
CA ASP A 765 -23.97 -28.92 -28.59
C ASP A 765 -22.79 -29.90 -28.50
N LEU A 766 -21.98 -29.84 -27.43
CA LEU A 766 -20.87 -30.77 -27.19
C LEU A 766 -21.25 -31.83 -26.17
N THR A 767 -20.81 -33.07 -26.42
CA THR A 767 -21.02 -34.22 -25.51
C THR A 767 -19.72 -34.77 -24.93
N GLU A 768 -18.57 -34.47 -25.56
CA GLU A 768 -17.26 -34.91 -25.10
C GLU A 768 -16.59 -33.84 -24.21
N PRO A 769 -15.96 -34.23 -23.08
CA PRO A 769 -15.34 -33.28 -22.15
C PRO A 769 -14.14 -32.54 -22.76
N LEU A 770 -13.73 -31.45 -22.10
CA LEU A 770 -12.52 -30.70 -22.45
C LEU A 770 -11.26 -31.43 -21.98
N GLU A 771 -10.17 -31.35 -22.72
CA GLU A 771 -8.86 -31.89 -22.34
C GLU A 771 -7.90 -30.76 -21.97
N ASP A 772 -7.20 -30.91 -20.84
CA ASP A 772 -6.09 -30.03 -20.45
C ASP A 772 -4.75 -30.54 -21.01
N LEU A 773 -4.08 -29.69 -21.78
CA LEU A 773 -2.92 -30.06 -22.60
C LEU A 773 -1.56 -29.87 -21.92
N GLY A 774 -1.51 -29.33 -20.69
CA GLY A 774 -0.30 -29.13 -19.89
C GLY A 774 0.79 -28.24 -20.52
N SER A 775 0.65 -27.80 -21.76
CA SER A 775 1.55 -26.81 -22.40
C SER A 775 0.88 -26.04 -23.54
N TYR A 776 1.26 -24.78 -23.69
CA TYR A 776 0.80 -23.88 -24.75
C TYR A 776 1.11 -24.39 -26.16
N THR A 777 2.27 -25.04 -26.35
CA THR A 777 2.67 -25.57 -27.66
C THR A 777 1.73 -26.68 -28.11
N THR A 778 1.29 -27.51 -27.18
CA THR A 778 0.30 -28.57 -27.43
C THR A 778 -1.04 -27.96 -27.82
N MET A 779 -1.48 -26.89 -27.13
CA MET A 779 -2.70 -26.14 -27.45
C MET A 779 -2.67 -25.55 -28.85
N LYS A 780 -1.64 -24.77 -29.20
CA LYS A 780 -1.51 -24.18 -30.54
C LYS A 780 -1.49 -25.20 -31.67
N LYS A 781 -0.94 -26.39 -31.42
CA LYS A 781 -0.84 -27.46 -32.42
C LYS A 781 -2.02 -28.44 -32.37
N CYS A 782 -2.97 -28.26 -31.45
CA CYS A 782 -4.09 -29.16 -31.22
C CYS A 782 -3.66 -30.63 -31.10
N LYS A 783 -2.59 -30.87 -30.32
CA LYS A 783 -2.04 -32.21 -30.09
C LYS A 783 -2.72 -32.86 -28.90
N ILE A 784 -3.94 -33.35 -29.12
CA ILE A 784 -4.76 -33.96 -28.07
C ILE A 784 -4.22 -35.38 -27.75
N PRO A 785 -3.95 -35.71 -26.48
CA PRO A 785 -3.53 -37.05 -26.08
C PRO A 785 -4.60 -38.10 -26.46
N PRO A 786 -4.19 -39.34 -26.78
CA PRO A 786 -5.14 -40.40 -27.13
C PRO A 786 -5.96 -40.91 -25.92
N PHE A 787 -5.69 -40.45 -24.70
CA PHE A 787 -6.35 -40.87 -23.45
C PHE A 787 -6.83 -39.65 -22.64
N SER A 788 -8.00 -39.75 -22.02
CA SER A 788 -8.69 -38.65 -21.31
C SER A 788 -8.23 -38.46 -19.86
N TYR A 789 -6.92 -38.53 -19.62
CA TYR A 789 -6.35 -38.55 -18.26
C TYR A 789 -6.62 -37.25 -17.47
N ASN A 790 -6.79 -36.11 -18.15
CA ASN A 790 -7.05 -34.80 -17.56
C ASN A 790 -8.28 -34.13 -18.20
N SER A 791 -9.39 -34.86 -18.27
CA SER A 791 -10.62 -34.34 -18.89
C SER A 791 -11.55 -33.65 -17.89
N TYR A 792 -12.15 -32.53 -18.31
CA TYR A 792 -13.05 -31.69 -17.52
C TYR A 792 -14.47 -31.79 -18.10
N ALA A 793 -15.40 -32.27 -17.27
CA ALA A 793 -16.80 -32.42 -17.66
C ALA A 793 -17.52 -31.07 -17.76
N PHE A 794 -18.39 -30.92 -18.75
CA PHE A 794 -19.32 -29.81 -18.82
C PHE A 794 -20.36 -29.84 -17.70
N ASN A 795 -20.92 -28.66 -17.37
CA ASN A 795 -21.95 -28.43 -16.36
C ASN A 795 -21.54 -28.98 -14.97
N ARG A 796 -20.26 -28.83 -14.65
CA ARG A 796 -19.66 -29.14 -13.35
C ARG A 796 -18.68 -28.04 -12.98
N VAL A 797 -18.68 -27.70 -11.70
CA VAL A 797 -17.76 -26.75 -11.12
C VAL A 797 -16.44 -27.43 -10.80
N HIS A 798 -15.35 -26.85 -11.28
CA HIS A 798 -13.98 -27.33 -11.13
C HIS A 798 -13.15 -26.35 -10.32
N LYS A 799 -12.27 -26.87 -9.47
CA LYS A 799 -11.29 -26.08 -8.73
C LYS A 799 -9.92 -26.27 -9.37
N LEU A 800 -9.33 -25.18 -9.85
CA LEU A 800 -7.98 -25.18 -10.40
C LEU A 800 -6.99 -24.76 -9.31
N SER A 801 -5.79 -25.33 -9.34
CA SER A 801 -4.67 -24.86 -8.51
C SER A 801 -3.98 -23.68 -9.19
N PRO A 802 -3.13 -22.90 -8.51
CA PRO A 802 -2.32 -21.88 -9.19
C PRO A 802 -1.48 -22.48 -10.33
N GLY A 803 -1.47 -21.83 -11.49
CA GLY A 803 -0.77 -22.30 -12.69
C GLY A 803 -1.47 -21.97 -14.01
N ASP A 804 -0.82 -22.36 -15.11
CA ASP A 804 -1.34 -22.21 -16.46
C ASP A 804 -2.00 -23.50 -16.96
N TYR A 805 -3.25 -23.39 -17.39
CA TYR A 805 -4.06 -24.48 -17.93
C TYR A 805 -4.47 -24.17 -19.38
N PHE A 806 -4.50 -25.20 -20.23
CA PHE A 806 -4.82 -25.04 -21.64
C PHE A 806 -5.92 -26.02 -22.04
N PHE A 807 -7.14 -25.53 -22.14
CA PHE A 807 -8.33 -26.35 -22.41
C PHE A 807 -8.69 -26.36 -23.89
N VAL A 808 -8.94 -27.55 -24.44
CA VAL A 808 -9.40 -27.75 -25.82
C VAL A 808 -10.52 -28.81 -25.88
N PRO A 809 -11.38 -28.80 -26.91
CA PRO A 809 -12.33 -29.87 -27.12
C PRO A 809 -11.57 -31.11 -27.56
N LYS A 810 -12.05 -32.28 -27.15
CA LYS A 810 -11.47 -33.58 -27.54
C LYS A 810 -11.47 -33.82 -29.06
N ASN A 811 -12.36 -33.13 -29.78
CA ASN A 811 -12.36 -33.12 -31.25
C ASN A 811 -11.22 -32.22 -31.79
N VAL A 812 -10.26 -32.84 -32.48
CA VAL A 812 -9.09 -32.16 -33.07
C VAL A 812 -9.47 -31.11 -34.13
N GLU A 813 -10.53 -31.32 -34.89
CA GLU A 813 -11.00 -30.35 -35.90
C GLU A 813 -11.58 -29.10 -35.23
N LEU A 814 -12.37 -29.27 -34.16
CA LEU A 814 -12.86 -28.16 -33.36
C LEU A 814 -11.71 -27.39 -32.69
N CYS A 815 -10.70 -28.09 -32.19
CA CYS A 815 -9.50 -27.42 -31.68
C CYS A 815 -8.82 -26.60 -32.79
N LYS A 816 -8.62 -27.20 -33.98
CA LYS A 816 -7.95 -26.53 -35.11
C LYS A 816 -8.70 -25.31 -35.63
N SER A 817 -10.01 -25.22 -35.39
CA SER A 817 -10.80 -24.01 -35.67
C SER A 817 -10.68 -22.91 -34.61
N GLY A 818 -9.72 -23.02 -33.67
CA GLY A 818 -9.44 -21.98 -32.68
C GLY A 818 -10.27 -22.06 -31.41
N ARG A 819 -10.97 -23.17 -31.15
CA ARG A 819 -11.79 -23.36 -29.94
C ARG A 819 -10.91 -23.91 -28.84
N GLY A 820 -10.07 -23.06 -28.28
CA GLY A 820 -9.22 -23.39 -27.14
C GLY A 820 -9.07 -22.15 -26.27
N ILE A 821 -8.92 -22.37 -24.96
CA ILE A 821 -8.80 -21.30 -23.99
C ILE A 821 -7.66 -21.59 -23.03
N GLN A 822 -6.81 -20.59 -22.80
CA GLN A 822 -5.87 -20.58 -21.71
C GLN A 822 -6.55 -20.00 -20.46
N ILE A 823 -6.45 -20.69 -19.34
CA ILE A 823 -6.85 -20.16 -18.04
C ILE A 823 -5.61 -20.13 -17.15
N THR A 824 -5.23 -18.96 -16.69
CA THR A 824 -4.13 -18.77 -15.74
C THR A 824 -4.73 -18.46 -14.37
N VAL A 825 -4.31 -19.21 -13.35
CA VAL A 825 -4.69 -18.96 -11.95
C VAL A 825 -3.48 -18.40 -11.23
N GLU A 826 -3.52 -17.11 -10.89
CA GLU A 826 -2.44 -16.42 -10.16
C GLU A 826 -2.75 -16.33 -8.67
N ASP A 827 -1.72 -16.21 -7.84
CA ASP A 827 -1.91 -15.78 -6.45
C ASP A 827 -2.30 -14.29 -6.42
N GLU A 828 -2.77 -13.82 -5.25
CA GLU A 828 -3.22 -12.44 -5.05
C GLU A 828 -2.12 -11.38 -5.19
#